data_AF-A0A9E7KMW2-F1
#
_entry.id   AF-A0A9E7KMW2-F1
#
_cell.length_a   1.000
_cell.length_b   1.000
_cell.length_c   1.000
_cell.angle_alpha   90.00
_cell.angle_beta   90.00
_cell.angle_gamma   90.00
#
_symmetry.space_group_name_H-M   'P 1'
#
loop_
_entity.id
_entity.type
_entity.pdbx_description
1 polymer ?
#
loop_
_entity_poly.entity_id
_entity_poly.type
_entity_poly.pdbx_seq_one_letter_code
_entity_poly.pdbx_strand_id
1 'polypeptide(L)'
;MASGNRLHLILVILLLLNIHHANGSCFPAIFSFGDSLQDTGNFVNTYANTSVSKPPWGLTYFRRATGRFSNGRLILDFIAQAVGLPLVPPIRGGGDFSCGANFAFAGATAQDKSVLASLGLDVTGWGNYSLAVEIEWFKDLLQSDPSLAEPTFLGNSLFMVGEIGGNDYNAALAQEIPVDQITKVFVPSVIWAISSGITTLIDLGARNFIVPGNLPIGCVPEWLGKFYSTESGDYDEHGCLVWMNDLSLYHNKALQDELNWLMELYPNVTIAYADLFGSGMRMFANPQQFGITVPFTACCGGLGHGCDETGPVCSNPLAYASWEGFHPTEATYQAISDGFIGKSLLLRAKVGGKIVFEGESSRQMISCSSPPVASGHGLRLLVVLFLLFTGTAVGCYTSIFSFGDSIADTGNAMYSGSIVESVCHLPYGQTYFGHATGRFSDGRLIVDFIAEAMGLPMLRPYLAGGNAEDFRYGANFAFAGATALNASFFEDKGFQFSPMEYFLGVQLEWFKQLLPLLCSESNSKDILGNSLILMGEIGGNDYNYAFTQKQSIQEIRSYVPTVIDAIRQAVDVLIQLGATTLVVPGNFPIGCLPAYLADYQSTVAEEYDPQTGCISWLNELSEYHNNMLLDELNQLRKLYPHATIIYADYYEAVLNILRSPQQFGFKTPLAACCGSDGLYNFNWSKMCGTQMSKVCSDPSDSLSWDGIHFTEAAYSTIALSLLDGTYAYPSFTETCTNFQQNAALSQ
;
A
#
# COMPACT_ATOMS: atom_id res chain seq x y z
N MET A 1 -37.82 -53.12 13.19
CA MET A 1 -38.40 -51.79 13.53
C MET A 1 -37.39 -50.74 13.11
N ALA A 2 -37.88 -49.69 12.44
CA ALA A 2 -37.15 -48.52 11.91
C ALA A 2 -36.18 -48.76 10.72
N SER A 3 -36.72 -49.36 9.65
CA SER A 3 -36.39 -48.99 8.28
C SER A 3 -36.96 -47.61 7.96
N GLY A 4 -36.16 -46.68 7.44
CA GLY A 4 -36.70 -45.45 6.86
C GLY A 4 -35.69 -44.31 6.71
N ASN A 5 -35.42 -43.94 5.46
CA ASN A 5 -35.00 -42.60 5.02
C ASN A 5 -33.52 -42.19 5.08
N ARG A 6 -32.60 -42.98 4.48
CA ARG A 6 -31.30 -42.46 3.96
C ARG A 6 -31.14 -42.63 2.44
N LEU A 7 -32.24 -42.68 1.68
CA LEU A 7 -32.22 -42.82 0.22
C LEU A 7 -32.80 -41.61 -0.53
N HIS A 8 -33.07 -40.48 0.14
CA HIS A 8 -33.51 -39.23 -0.51
C HIS A 8 -32.56 -38.05 -0.34
N LEU A 9 -31.41 -38.26 0.30
CA LEU A 9 -30.40 -37.21 0.47
C LEU A 9 -29.10 -37.57 -0.25
N ILE A 10 -29.16 -38.32 -1.36
CA ILE A 10 -28.02 -38.62 -2.26
C ILE A 10 -28.17 -37.90 -3.62
N LEU A 11 -29.23 -37.11 -3.80
CA LEU A 11 -29.45 -36.33 -5.04
C LEU A 11 -29.10 -34.82 -4.93
N VAL A 12 -28.53 -34.32 -3.82
CA VAL A 12 -28.40 -32.85 -3.57
C VAL A 12 -26.96 -32.26 -3.36
N ILE A 13 -25.93 -32.95 -2.82
CA ILE A 13 -24.51 -32.45 -2.77
C ILE A 13 -23.73 -32.60 -4.08
N LEU A 14 -24.26 -33.26 -5.10
CA LEU A 14 -23.68 -33.11 -6.44
C LEU A 14 -23.89 -31.69 -7.01
N LEU A 15 -24.55 -30.79 -6.26
CA LEU A 15 -24.71 -29.37 -6.59
C LEU A 15 -23.96 -28.39 -5.63
N LEU A 16 -23.13 -28.87 -4.68
CA LEU A 16 -22.44 -27.99 -3.71
C LEU A 16 -20.91 -28.21 -3.61
N LEU A 17 -20.29 -28.80 -4.63
CA LEU A 17 -18.84 -28.78 -4.82
C LEU A 17 -18.46 -27.63 -5.75
N ASN A 18 -18.33 -26.44 -5.17
CA ASN A 18 -17.40 -25.37 -5.55
C ASN A 18 -17.60 -24.26 -4.51
N ILE A 19 -16.54 -23.94 -3.76
CA ILE A 19 -16.18 -22.62 -3.22
C ILE A 19 -14.98 -22.88 -2.29
N HIS A 20 -13.78 -22.66 -2.83
CA HIS A 20 -12.59 -22.33 -2.05
C HIS A 20 -12.84 -21.01 -1.29
N HIS A 21 -12.47 -20.90 -0.01
CA HIS A 21 -12.39 -19.59 0.66
C HIS A 21 -10.97 -19.04 0.45
N ALA A 22 -10.87 -18.09 -0.49
CA ALA A 22 -9.73 -17.21 -0.71
C ALA A 22 -9.60 -16.18 0.42
N ASN A 23 -8.39 -15.67 0.65
CA ASN A 23 -8.19 -14.36 1.30
C ASN A 23 -8.97 -13.32 0.49
N GLY A 24 -10.17 -12.96 0.94
CA GLY A 24 -11.08 -12.14 0.14
C GLY A 24 -10.77 -10.66 0.29
N SER A 25 -10.60 -9.97 -0.84
CA SER A 25 -10.89 -8.53 -0.92
C SER A 25 -12.28 -8.25 -0.30
N CYS A 26 -12.46 -7.08 0.33
CA CYS A 26 -13.75 -6.66 0.89
C CYS A 26 -14.89 -6.70 -0.14
N PHE A 27 -14.55 -6.56 -1.43
CA PHE A 27 -15.45 -6.66 -2.56
C PHE A 27 -14.78 -7.50 -3.67
N PRO A 28 -15.49 -8.41 -4.35
CA PRO A 28 -14.88 -9.22 -5.40
C PRO A 28 -14.57 -8.42 -6.69
N ALA A 29 -15.21 -7.26 -6.89
CA ALA A 29 -14.97 -6.37 -8.03
C ALA A 29 -15.39 -4.92 -7.74
N ILE A 30 -14.87 -3.96 -8.54
CA ILE A 30 -15.36 -2.57 -8.61
C ILE A 30 -15.94 -2.29 -10.00
N PHE A 31 -17.20 -1.85 -10.03
CA PHE A 31 -17.83 -1.30 -11.24
C PHE A 31 -17.96 0.22 -11.08
N SER A 32 -17.26 0.98 -11.91
CA SER A 32 -17.20 2.45 -11.78
C SER A 32 -17.90 3.15 -12.95
N PHE A 33 -18.63 4.23 -12.66
CA PHE A 33 -19.40 5.05 -13.60
C PHE A 33 -19.15 6.52 -13.24
N GLY A 34 -18.99 7.41 -14.22
CA GLY A 34 -18.61 8.79 -13.92
C GLY A 34 -18.05 9.52 -15.11
N ASP A 35 -17.36 10.63 -14.87
CA ASP A 35 -16.80 11.44 -15.95
C ASP A 35 -15.27 11.34 -16.05
N SER A 36 -14.62 12.40 -16.53
CA SER A 36 -13.17 12.49 -16.66
C SER A 36 -12.43 12.38 -15.33
N LEU A 37 -13.06 12.68 -14.19
CA LEU A 37 -12.47 12.50 -12.86
C LEU A 37 -12.29 11.03 -12.48
N GLN A 38 -12.91 10.12 -13.23
CA GLN A 38 -12.80 8.68 -13.05
C GLN A 38 -12.40 7.91 -14.31
N ASP A 39 -12.41 8.54 -15.48
CA ASP A 39 -12.07 7.87 -16.74
C ASP A 39 -10.63 7.36 -16.74
N THR A 40 -10.48 6.03 -16.75
CA THR A 40 -9.19 5.34 -16.76
C THR A 40 -8.64 5.06 -18.15
N GLY A 41 -9.36 5.47 -19.20
CA GLY A 41 -8.92 5.39 -20.59
C GLY A 41 -10.02 5.12 -21.63
N ASN A 42 -11.31 5.13 -21.28
CA ASN A 42 -12.41 4.95 -22.22
C ASN A 42 -12.41 6.03 -23.32
N PHE A 43 -12.12 7.28 -22.96
CA PHE A 43 -12.03 8.38 -23.93
C PHE A 43 -10.94 8.14 -24.98
N VAL A 44 -9.71 7.81 -24.56
CA VAL A 44 -8.58 7.62 -25.48
C VAL A 44 -8.66 6.33 -26.29
N ASN A 45 -9.39 5.32 -25.79
CA ASN A 45 -9.70 4.11 -26.56
C ASN A 45 -10.85 4.32 -27.57
N THR A 46 -11.56 5.44 -27.48
CA THR A 46 -12.63 5.82 -28.42
C THR A 46 -12.14 6.82 -29.47
N TYR A 47 -11.33 7.79 -29.04
CA TYR A 47 -10.81 8.85 -29.90
C TYR A 47 -9.29 8.75 -30.02
N ALA A 48 -8.82 8.56 -31.25
CA ALA A 48 -7.40 8.51 -31.55
C ALA A 48 -6.75 9.90 -31.52
N ASN A 49 -5.46 9.95 -31.15
CA ASN A 49 -4.60 11.14 -31.29
C ASN A 49 -5.07 12.38 -30.50
N THR A 50 -5.67 12.16 -29.32
CA THR A 50 -6.07 13.23 -28.40
C THR A 50 -4.87 13.72 -27.58
N SER A 51 -4.94 14.93 -27.01
CA SER A 51 -3.88 15.44 -26.12
C SER A 51 -3.65 14.50 -24.92
N VAL A 52 -4.72 13.98 -24.33
CA VAL A 52 -4.70 13.09 -23.15
C VAL A 52 -4.07 11.73 -23.45
N SER A 53 -3.96 11.35 -24.72
CA SER A 53 -3.24 10.13 -25.15
C SER A 53 -1.72 10.32 -25.28
N LYS A 54 -1.20 11.50 -24.97
CA LYS A 54 0.20 11.88 -25.17
C LYS A 54 0.80 12.58 -23.95
N PRO A 55 2.14 12.70 -23.86
CA PRO A 55 2.76 13.57 -22.88
C PRO A 55 2.17 14.99 -22.92
N PRO A 56 2.03 15.67 -21.77
CA PRO A 56 2.56 15.31 -20.45
C PRO A 56 1.60 14.49 -19.55
N TRP A 57 0.48 13.98 -20.07
CA TRP A 57 -0.50 13.25 -19.25
C TRP A 57 0.11 11.96 -18.65
N GLY A 58 -0.28 11.63 -17.41
CA GLY A 58 0.25 10.46 -16.68
C GLY A 58 1.72 10.53 -16.25
N LEU A 59 2.32 11.74 -16.21
CA LEU A 59 3.72 12.01 -15.86
C LEU A 59 4.21 11.50 -14.48
N THR A 60 3.38 11.43 -13.45
CA THR A 60 3.80 11.08 -12.07
C THR A 60 3.79 9.58 -11.83
N TYR A 61 2.63 8.95 -11.62
CA TYR A 61 2.58 7.52 -11.30
C TYR A 61 2.91 6.62 -12.51
N PHE A 62 2.28 6.87 -13.66
CA PHE A 62 2.36 5.96 -14.81
C PHE A 62 3.59 6.22 -15.70
N ARG A 63 4.20 7.41 -15.59
CA ARG A 63 5.30 7.90 -16.45
C ARG A 63 4.98 7.88 -17.95
N ARG A 64 3.70 7.79 -18.31
CA ARG A 64 3.17 7.79 -19.68
C ARG A 64 1.69 8.12 -19.66
N ALA A 65 1.19 8.62 -20.78
CA ALA A 65 -0.24 8.83 -20.96
C ALA A 65 -1.00 7.49 -20.91
N THR A 66 -1.99 7.40 -20.03
CA THR A 66 -2.90 6.25 -19.91
C THR A 66 -4.33 6.60 -20.30
N GLY A 67 -4.60 7.85 -20.67
CA GLY A 67 -5.96 8.35 -20.87
C GLY A 67 -6.67 8.82 -19.61
N ARG A 68 -5.97 8.85 -18.46
CA ARG A 68 -6.47 9.48 -17.23
C ARG A 68 -6.32 10.99 -17.34
N PHE A 69 -7.34 11.73 -16.91
CA PHE A 69 -7.33 13.19 -16.91
C PHE A 69 -6.59 13.72 -15.67
N SER A 70 -5.33 13.34 -15.53
CA SER A 70 -4.44 13.83 -14.48
C SER A 70 -2.97 13.60 -14.88
N ASN A 71 -2.04 14.12 -14.09
CA ASN A 71 -0.64 13.70 -14.17
C ASN A 71 -0.41 12.27 -13.67
N GLY A 72 -1.37 11.61 -13.02
CA GLY A 72 -1.15 10.26 -12.50
C GLY A 72 -2.43 9.53 -12.17
N ARG A 73 -2.49 8.95 -10.96
CA ARG A 73 -3.65 8.22 -10.45
C ARG A 73 -4.87 9.12 -10.25
N LEU A 74 -6.06 8.56 -10.48
CA LEU A 74 -7.36 9.16 -10.15
C LEU A 74 -7.86 8.67 -8.79
N ILE A 75 -8.92 9.28 -8.26
CA ILE A 75 -9.57 8.83 -7.01
C ILE A 75 -9.97 7.35 -7.02
N LEU A 76 -10.42 6.84 -8.18
CA LEU A 76 -10.78 5.42 -8.35
C LEU A 76 -9.57 4.50 -8.12
N ASP A 77 -8.38 4.90 -8.53
CA ASP A 77 -7.16 4.11 -8.37
C ASP A 77 -6.80 3.97 -6.88
N PHE A 78 -6.92 5.06 -6.11
CA PHE A 78 -6.70 5.06 -4.67
C PHE A 78 -7.72 4.18 -3.93
N ILE A 79 -9.00 4.21 -4.34
CA ILE A 79 -10.04 3.36 -3.75
C ILE A 79 -9.79 1.88 -4.08
N ALA A 80 -9.46 1.54 -5.32
CA ALA A 80 -9.17 0.17 -5.73
C ALA A 80 -7.99 -0.41 -4.92
N GLN A 81 -6.91 0.37 -4.79
CA GLN A 81 -5.76 0.00 -3.96
C GLN A 81 -6.15 -0.19 -2.49
N ALA A 82 -6.97 0.70 -1.93
CA ALA A 82 -7.39 0.63 -0.53
C ALA A 82 -8.24 -0.61 -0.19
N VAL A 83 -9.00 -1.14 -1.16
CA VAL A 83 -9.80 -2.36 -0.97
C VAL A 83 -9.08 -3.64 -1.45
N GLY A 84 -7.80 -3.53 -1.83
CA GLY A 84 -6.98 -4.67 -2.24
C GLY A 84 -7.34 -5.24 -3.62
N LEU A 85 -7.86 -4.39 -4.52
CA LEU A 85 -8.15 -4.76 -5.92
C LEU A 85 -7.13 -4.13 -6.88
N PRO A 86 -6.90 -4.73 -8.06
CA PRO A 86 -6.10 -4.12 -9.11
C PRO A 86 -6.73 -2.81 -9.61
N LEU A 87 -5.94 -1.99 -10.31
CA LEU A 87 -6.48 -0.78 -10.96
C LEU A 87 -7.58 -1.16 -11.96
N VAL A 88 -8.71 -0.48 -11.88
CA VAL A 88 -9.91 -0.85 -12.63
C VAL A 88 -9.71 -0.52 -14.12
N PRO A 89 -9.80 -1.50 -15.03
CA PRO A 89 -9.56 -1.28 -16.45
C PRO A 89 -10.75 -0.58 -17.14
N PRO A 90 -10.51 0.27 -18.16
CA PRO A 90 -11.57 0.89 -18.95
C PRO A 90 -12.27 -0.15 -19.84
N ILE A 91 -13.60 -0.19 -19.84
CA ILE A 91 -14.40 -1.15 -20.63
C ILE A 91 -14.05 -1.11 -22.13
N ARG A 92 -13.75 0.08 -22.66
CA ARG A 92 -13.41 0.28 -24.08
C ARG A 92 -11.96 -0.08 -24.42
N GLY A 93 -11.10 -0.28 -23.43
CA GLY A 93 -9.74 -0.78 -23.64
C GLY A 93 -9.69 -2.30 -23.87
N GLY A 94 -10.78 -3.01 -23.53
CA GLY A 94 -10.81 -4.47 -23.48
C GLY A 94 -9.93 -5.03 -22.34
N GLY A 95 -10.06 -6.32 -22.07
CA GLY A 95 -9.27 -6.99 -21.06
C GLY A 95 -10.08 -7.97 -20.23
N ASP A 96 -9.50 -8.34 -19.08
CA ASP A 96 -10.15 -9.15 -18.07
C ASP A 96 -10.93 -8.23 -17.11
N PHE A 97 -12.22 -8.53 -16.92
CA PHE A 97 -13.13 -7.77 -16.07
C PHE A 97 -13.57 -8.57 -14.83
N SER A 98 -12.88 -9.67 -14.50
CA SER A 98 -13.18 -10.51 -13.33
C SER A 98 -13.10 -9.76 -12.00
N CYS A 99 -12.28 -8.71 -11.94
CA CYS A 99 -12.13 -7.82 -10.78
C CYS A 99 -12.84 -6.47 -10.96
N GLY A 100 -13.68 -6.34 -12.00
CA GLY A 100 -14.45 -5.15 -12.28
C GLY A 100 -14.04 -4.41 -13.56
N ALA A 101 -14.82 -3.40 -13.89
CA ALA A 101 -14.67 -2.60 -15.11
C ALA A 101 -15.07 -1.16 -14.85
N ASN A 102 -14.42 -0.24 -15.54
CA ASN A 102 -14.70 1.18 -15.47
C ASN A 102 -15.43 1.64 -16.74
N PHE A 103 -16.62 2.19 -16.55
CA PHE A 103 -17.51 2.72 -17.59
C PHE A 103 -17.44 4.24 -17.70
N ALA A 104 -16.81 4.92 -16.74
CA ALA A 104 -16.69 6.38 -16.73
C ALA A 104 -16.07 6.89 -18.03
N PHE A 105 -16.65 7.94 -18.58
CA PHE A 105 -16.23 8.52 -19.85
C PHE A 105 -15.98 10.02 -19.74
N ALA A 106 -14.83 10.49 -20.22
CA ALA A 106 -14.53 11.91 -20.14
C ALA A 106 -15.53 12.80 -20.89
N GLY A 107 -16.06 13.79 -20.18
CA GLY A 107 -17.14 14.66 -20.65
C GLY A 107 -18.55 14.06 -20.51
N ALA A 108 -18.69 12.92 -19.84
CA ALA A 108 -19.99 12.34 -19.49
C ALA A 108 -20.83 13.30 -18.65
N THR A 109 -22.12 13.34 -18.96
CA THR A 109 -23.13 14.09 -18.21
C THR A 109 -23.98 13.13 -17.41
N ALA A 110 -24.54 13.58 -16.29
CA ALA A 110 -25.54 12.78 -15.58
C ALA A 110 -26.79 12.59 -16.47
N GLN A 111 -27.20 13.67 -17.13
CA GLN A 111 -28.39 13.68 -17.97
C GLN A 111 -28.09 13.30 -19.42
N ASP A 112 -29.08 12.72 -20.09
CA ASP A 112 -29.01 12.48 -21.52
C ASP A 112 -28.92 13.79 -22.30
N LYS A 113 -28.23 13.71 -23.45
CA LYS A 113 -28.12 14.81 -24.41
C LYS A 113 -29.47 15.44 -24.78
N SER A 114 -30.53 14.62 -24.91
CA SER A 114 -31.89 15.08 -25.22
C SER A 114 -32.51 15.92 -24.10
N VAL A 115 -32.25 15.55 -22.84
CA VAL A 115 -32.70 16.30 -21.67
C VAL A 115 -32.00 17.64 -21.62
N LEU A 116 -30.67 17.67 -21.77
CA LEU A 116 -29.88 18.91 -21.81
C LEU A 116 -30.36 19.87 -22.91
N ALA A 117 -30.66 19.35 -24.11
CA ALA A 117 -31.26 20.14 -25.18
C ALA A 117 -32.62 20.74 -24.79
N SER A 118 -33.46 19.96 -24.09
CA SER A 118 -34.76 20.43 -23.61
C SER A 118 -34.67 21.50 -22.52
N LEU A 119 -33.55 21.54 -21.79
CA LEU A 119 -33.23 22.56 -20.80
C LEU A 119 -32.61 23.83 -21.42
N GLY A 120 -32.50 23.87 -22.75
CA GLY A 120 -32.06 25.06 -23.50
C GLY A 120 -30.56 25.09 -23.79
N LEU A 121 -29.82 23.99 -23.56
CA LEU A 121 -28.42 23.92 -23.95
C LEU A 121 -28.27 23.56 -25.44
N ASP A 122 -27.38 24.27 -26.13
CA ASP A 122 -26.88 23.82 -27.41
C ASP A 122 -25.90 22.66 -27.18
N VAL A 123 -26.39 21.45 -27.50
CA VAL A 123 -25.62 20.20 -27.43
C VAL A 123 -25.19 19.72 -28.82
N THR A 124 -25.28 20.59 -29.83
CA THR A 124 -24.87 20.28 -31.20
C THR A 124 -23.38 19.92 -31.21
N GLY A 125 -23.05 18.75 -31.74
CA GLY A 125 -21.68 18.24 -31.78
C GLY A 125 -21.23 17.44 -30.54
N TRP A 126 -22.04 17.32 -29.49
CA TRP A 126 -21.64 16.54 -28.31
C TRP A 126 -21.81 15.04 -28.53
N GLY A 127 -20.89 14.23 -27.97
CA GLY A 127 -21.06 12.79 -27.89
C GLY A 127 -22.22 12.38 -26.97
N ASN A 128 -22.63 11.12 -27.04
CA ASN A 128 -23.68 10.59 -26.15
C ASN A 128 -23.06 9.57 -25.19
N TYR A 129 -22.66 10.05 -24.02
CA TYR A 129 -21.95 9.30 -22.99
C TYR A 129 -22.53 9.61 -21.61
N SER A 130 -23.85 9.74 -21.51
CA SER A 130 -24.49 10.02 -20.22
C SER A 130 -24.34 8.84 -19.26
N LEU A 131 -24.60 9.06 -17.96
CA LEU A 131 -24.66 7.97 -16.97
C LEU A 131 -25.56 6.81 -17.43
N ALA A 132 -26.69 7.10 -18.07
CA ALA A 132 -27.58 6.09 -18.61
C ALA A 132 -26.89 5.24 -19.69
N VAL A 133 -26.11 5.86 -20.58
CA VAL A 133 -25.33 5.15 -21.60
C VAL A 133 -24.24 4.27 -20.98
N GLU A 134 -23.56 4.74 -19.94
CA GLU A 134 -22.57 3.94 -19.20
C GLU A 134 -23.21 2.71 -18.54
N ILE A 135 -24.42 2.87 -18.00
CA ILE A 135 -25.20 1.76 -17.45
C ILE A 135 -25.64 0.78 -18.54
N GLU A 136 -25.94 1.24 -19.76
CA GLU A 136 -26.17 0.33 -20.90
C GLU A 136 -24.90 -0.47 -21.25
N TRP A 137 -23.72 0.13 -21.22
CA TRP A 137 -22.47 -0.63 -21.43
C TRP A 137 -22.24 -1.66 -20.33
N PHE A 138 -22.62 -1.35 -19.10
CA PHE A 138 -22.60 -2.33 -18.03
C PHE A 138 -23.59 -3.48 -18.27
N LYS A 139 -24.82 -3.19 -18.73
CA LYS A 139 -25.77 -4.22 -19.14
C LYS A 139 -25.22 -5.08 -20.27
N ASP A 140 -24.54 -4.49 -21.24
CA ASP A 140 -23.89 -5.21 -22.33
C ASP A 140 -22.75 -6.10 -21.80
N LEU A 141 -21.94 -5.60 -20.85
CA LEU A 141 -20.91 -6.40 -20.19
C LEU A 141 -21.54 -7.62 -19.49
N LEU A 142 -22.59 -7.42 -18.69
CA LEU A 142 -23.30 -8.50 -18.00
C LEU A 142 -23.91 -9.53 -18.96
N GLN A 143 -24.36 -9.09 -20.15
CA GLN A 143 -24.84 -9.99 -21.19
C GLN A 143 -23.70 -10.77 -21.85
N SER A 144 -22.55 -10.12 -22.07
CA SER A 144 -21.37 -10.73 -22.71
C SER A 144 -20.60 -11.67 -21.80
N ASP A 145 -20.60 -11.38 -20.50
CA ASP A 145 -20.01 -12.19 -19.43
C ASP A 145 -21.05 -12.41 -18.31
N PRO A 146 -21.91 -13.42 -18.45
CA PRO A 146 -22.91 -13.74 -17.44
C PRO A 146 -22.34 -14.10 -16.07
N SER A 147 -21.05 -14.44 -15.96
CA SER A 147 -20.42 -14.72 -14.66
C SER A 147 -20.38 -13.49 -13.76
N LEU A 148 -20.29 -12.30 -14.36
CA LEU A 148 -20.36 -11.03 -13.66
C LEU A 148 -21.80 -10.68 -13.23
N ALA A 149 -22.81 -11.25 -13.88
CA ALA A 149 -24.22 -11.05 -13.56
C ALA A 149 -24.72 -11.95 -12.41
N GLU A 150 -23.87 -12.84 -11.89
CA GLU A 150 -24.23 -13.72 -10.79
C GLU A 150 -24.67 -12.92 -9.55
N PRO A 151 -25.91 -13.11 -9.03
CA PRO A 151 -26.48 -12.24 -8.01
C PRO A 151 -25.63 -12.09 -6.74
N THR A 152 -24.89 -13.14 -6.36
CA THR A 152 -24.02 -13.11 -5.18
C THR A 152 -22.74 -12.34 -5.45
N PHE A 153 -22.14 -12.51 -6.64
CA PHE A 153 -20.96 -11.75 -7.05
C PHE A 153 -21.32 -10.28 -7.16
N LEU A 154 -22.35 -9.97 -7.96
CA LEU A 154 -22.79 -8.61 -8.23
C LEU A 154 -23.29 -7.89 -6.97
N GLY A 155 -24.05 -8.57 -6.12
CA GLY A 155 -24.51 -8.02 -4.85
C GLY A 155 -23.40 -7.82 -3.82
N ASN A 156 -22.26 -8.50 -3.97
CA ASN A 156 -21.10 -8.31 -3.09
C ASN A 156 -20.06 -7.36 -3.69
N SER A 157 -20.16 -6.95 -4.96
CA SER A 157 -19.26 -5.99 -5.61
C SER A 157 -19.51 -4.56 -5.14
N LEU A 158 -18.50 -3.70 -5.33
CA LEU A 158 -18.56 -2.28 -5.05
C LEU A 158 -18.91 -1.51 -6.33
N PHE A 159 -19.90 -0.62 -6.23
CA PHE A 159 -20.32 0.26 -7.30
C PHE A 159 -19.89 1.68 -6.95
N MET A 160 -19.04 2.27 -7.78
CA MET A 160 -18.67 3.67 -7.63
C MET A 160 -19.41 4.48 -8.69
N VAL A 161 -20.44 5.19 -8.29
CA VAL A 161 -21.06 6.22 -9.15
C VAL A 161 -20.34 7.50 -8.78
N GLY A 162 -19.30 7.85 -9.53
CA GLY A 162 -18.41 8.97 -9.26
C GLY A 162 -19.05 10.34 -9.27
N GLU A 163 -18.20 11.37 -9.23
CA GLU A 163 -18.68 12.73 -9.45
C GLU A 163 -19.18 12.81 -10.90
N ILE A 164 -20.49 12.82 -11.06
CA ILE A 164 -21.17 12.93 -12.35
C ILE A 164 -22.28 13.97 -12.22
N GLY A 165 -22.40 14.84 -13.21
CA GLY A 165 -23.22 16.05 -13.12
C GLY A 165 -22.41 17.34 -13.18
N GLY A 166 -21.11 17.29 -12.86
CA GLY A 166 -20.21 18.43 -13.03
C GLY A 166 -20.21 18.96 -14.46
N ASN A 167 -20.16 18.08 -15.46
CA ASN A 167 -20.23 18.48 -16.86
C ASN A 167 -21.58 19.09 -17.27
N ASP A 168 -22.70 18.71 -16.64
CA ASP A 168 -24.01 19.35 -16.87
C ASP A 168 -23.99 20.82 -16.42
N TYR A 169 -23.30 21.12 -15.31
CA TYR A 169 -23.12 22.48 -14.81
C TYR A 169 -22.08 23.25 -15.62
N ASN A 170 -20.94 22.62 -15.95
CA ASN A 170 -19.90 23.23 -16.77
C ASN A 170 -20.46 23.64 -18.13
N ALA A 171 -21.28 22.78 -18.74
CA ALA A 171 -22.03 23.05 -19.95
C ALA A 171 -22.93 24.30 -19.85
N ALA A 172 -23.74 24.38 -18.79
CA ALA A 172 -24.65 25.48 -18.58
C ALA A 172 -23.90 26.81 -18.31
N LEU A 173 -22.85 26.76 -17.48
CA LEU A 173 -21.97 27.91 -17.21
C LEU A 173 -21.19 28.36 -18.46
N ALA A 174 -20.79 27.42 -19.33
CA ALA A 174 -20.13 27.71 -20.59
C ALA A 174 -21.04 28.48 -21.56
N GLN A 175 -22.35 28.20 -21.52
CA GLN A 175 -23.38 28.86 -22.34
C GLN A 175 -24.07 30.03 -21.60
N GLU A 176 -23.46 30.54 -20.54
CA GLU A 176 -23.92 31.71 -19.78
C GLU A 176 -25.34 31.57 -19.21
N ILE A 177 -25.77 30.34 -18.93
CA ILE A 177 -27.02 30.09 -18.22
C ILE A 177 -26.89 30.65 -16.79
N PRO A 178 -27.85 31.48 -16.33
CA PRO A 178 -27.81 32.04 -14.98
C PRO A 178 -27.72 30.96 -13.89
N VAL A 179 -26.88 31.18 -12.88
CA VAL A 179 -26.69 30.22 -11.78
C VAL A 179 -28.00 29.88 -11.08
N ASP A 180 -28.94 30.81 -10.96
CA ASP A 180 -30.23 30.54 -10.33
C ASP A 180 -31.08 29.56 -11.14
N GLN A 181 -30.98 29.60 -12.48
CA GLN A 181 -31.58 28.59 -13.36
C GLN A 181 -30.85 27.24 -13.24
N ILE A 182 -29.52 27.24 -13.13
CA ILE A 182 -28.75 26.02 -12.89
C ILE A 182 -29.19 25.36 -11.58
N THR A 183 -29.21 26.12 -10.49
CA THR A 183 -29.62 25.64 -9.16
C THR A 183 -31.07 25.14 -9.13
N LYS A 184 -32.01 25.86 -9.76
CA LYS A 184 -33.45 25.51 -9.69
C LYS A 184 -33.88 24.44 -10.67
N VAL A 185 -33.18 24.27 -11.79
CA VAL A 185 -33.63 23.42 -12.92
C VAL A 185 -32.65 22.28 -13.17
N PHE A 186 -31.36 22.58 -13.30
CA PHE A 186 -30.36 21.58 -13.62
C PHE A 186 -30.07 20.68 -12.41
N VAL A 187 -29.86 21.24 -11.22
CA VAL A 187 -29.52 20.43 -10.04
C VAL A 187 -30.56 19.35 -9.77
N PRO A 188 -31.88 19.64 -9.64
CA PRO A 188 -32.87 18.59 -9.42
C PRO A 188 -32.89 17.52 -10.52
N SER A 189 -32.70 17.92 -11.78
CA SER A 189 -32.69 17.01 -12.92
C SER A 189 -31.45 16.10 -12.94
N VAL A 190 -30.28 16.64 -12.57
CA VAL A 190 -29.04 15.86 -12.36
C VAL A 190 -29.21 14.86 -11.22
N ILE A 191 -29.72 15.30 -10.06
CA ILE A 191 -29.96 14.42 -8.91
C ILE A 191 -30.93 13.29 -9.28
N TRP A 192 -31.98 13.60 -10.04
CA TRP A 192 -32.90 12.60 -10.55
C TRP A 192 -32.21 11.58 -11.47
N ALA A 193 -31.35 12.03 -12.38
CA ALA A 193 -30.62 11.14 -13.28
C ALA A 193 -29.67 10.20 -12.52
N ILE A 194 -28.94 10.71 -11.51
CA ILE A 194 -28.08 9.90 -10.63
C ILE A 194 -28.93 8.88 -9.86
N SER A 195 -30.02 9.32 -9.25
CA SER A 195 -30.95 8.45 -8.50
C SER A 195 -31.55 7.35 -9.37
N SER A 196 -31.96 7.69 -10.60
CA SER A 196 -32.48 6.74 -11.58
C SER A 196 -31.41 5.74 -12.04
N GLY A 197 -30.16 6.20 -12.20
CA GLY A 197 -29.03 5.33 -12.53
C GLY A 197 -28.72 4.34 -11.40
N ILE A 198 -28.63 4.81 -10.16
CA ILE A 198 -28.44 3.96 -8.97
C ILE A 198 -29.60 2.96 -8.85
N THR A 199 -30.84 3.42 -9.03
CA THR A 199 -32.03 2.55 -9.02
C THR A 199 -31.92 1.44 -10.07
N THR A 200 -31.50 1.78 -11.29
CA THR A 200 -31.29 0.80 -12.36
C THR A 200 -30.20 -0.22 -11.98
N LEU A 201 -29.10 0.23 -11.38
CA LEU A 201 -28.04 -0.66 -10.91
C LEU A 201 -28.54 -1.56 -9.76
N ILE A 202 -29.36 -1.04 -8.85
CA ILE A 202 -30.03 -1.82 -7.80
C ILE A 202 -30.93 -2.91 -8.42
N ASP A 203 -31.73 -2.55 -9.42
CA ASP A 203 -32.60 -3.48 -10.14
C ASP A 203 -31.79 -4.57 -10.87
N LEU A 204 -30.59 -4.24 -11.34
CA LEU A 204 -29.65 -5.19 -11.93
C LEU A 204 -28.96 -6.10 -10.89
N GLY A 205 -28.96 -5.73 -9.62
CA GLY A 205 -28.43 -6.56 -8.52
C GLY A 205 -27.36 -5.90 -7.66
N ALA A 206 -26.95 -4.66 -7.94
CA ALA A 206 -25.97 -3.91 -7.16
C ALA A 206 -26.49 -3.61 -5.74
N ARG A 207 -25.63 -3.73 -4.72
CA ARG A 207 -26.01 -3.48 -3.31
C ARG A 207 -25.08 -2.58 -2.53
N ASN A 208 -23.83 -2.40 -2.95
CA ASN A 208 -22.85 -1.60 -2.21
C ASN A 208 -22.38 -0.46 -3.09
N PHE A 209 -22.67 0.77 -2.69
CA PHE A 209 -22.38 1.97 -3.46
C PHE A 209 -21.48 2.93 -2.71
N ILE A 210 -20.56 3.56 -3.43
CA ILE A 210 -19.95 4.84 -3.05
C ILE A 210 -20.43 5.88 -4.06
N VAL A 211 -20.98 6.98 -3.55
CA VAL A 211 -21.49 8.09 -4.35
C VAL A 211 -20.92 9.39 -3.78
N PRO A 212 -19.95 10.03 -4.44
CA PRO A 212 -19.42 11.29 -3.99
C PRO A 212 -20.31 12.47 -4.36
N GLY A 213 -20.24 13.53 -3.58
CA GLY A 213 -20.68 14.85 -4.02
C GLY A 213 -19.63 15.54 -4.90
N ASN A 214 -20.03 16.66 -5.51
CA ASN A 214 -19.15 17.55 -6.25
C ASN A 214 -18.00 18.06 -5.39
N LEU A 215 -16.84 18.20 -6.02
CA LEU A 215 -15.68 18.93 -5.50
C LEU A 215 -16.00 20.41 -5.27
N PRO A 216 -15.13 21.16 -4.53
CA PRO A 216 -15.30 22.61 -4.39
C PRO A 216 -14.92 23.32 -5.70
N ILE A 217 -15.89 23.39 -6.63
CA ILE A 217 -15.66 23.89 -7.99
C ILE A 217 -15.29 25.38 -8.04
N GLY A 218 -15.57 26.14 -6.97
CA GLY A 218 -15.11 27.52 -6.84
C GLY A 218 -13.59 27.66 -6.69
N CYS A 219 -12.88 26.57 -6.40
CA CYS A 219 -11.43 26.52 -6.32
C CYS A 219 -10.75 26.12 -7.63
N VAL A 220 -11.53 25.81 -8.68
CA VAL A 220 -11.02 25.30 -9.96
C VAL A 220 -10.42 26.45 -10.78
N PRO A 221 -9.17 26.33 -11.29
CA PRO A 221 -8.49 27.42 -11.99
C PRO A 221 -9.24 27.99 -13.20
N GLU A 222 -9.90 27.15 -14.01
CA GLU A 222 -10.66 27.63 -15.17
C GLU A 222 -11.79 28.59 -14.73
N TRP A 223 -12.50 28.23 -13.66
CA TRP A 223 -13.60 29.05 -13.15
C TRP A 223 -13.12 30.30 -12.44
N LEU A 224 -12.05 30.19 -11.65
CA LEU A 224 -11.36 31.34 -11.06
C LEU A 224 -10.88 32.34 -12.12
N GLY A 225 -10.42 31.84 -13.27
CA GLY A 225 -10.01 32.66 -14.41
C GLY A 225 -11.19 33.30 -15.13
N LYS A 226 -12.21 32.51 -15.48
CA LYS A 226 -13.39 32.98 -16.25
C LYS A 226 -14.25 33.96 -15.45
N PHE A 227 -14.45 33.72 -14.16
CA PHE A 227 -15.26 34.54 -13.27
C PHE A 227 -14.41 35.37 -12.31
N TYR A 228 -13.20 35.75 -12.75
CA TYR A 228 -12.34 36.62 -11.98
C TYR A 228 -13.06 37.91 -11.57
N SER A 229 -13.00 38.23 -10.28
CA SER A 229 -13.53 39.46 -9.70
C SER A 229 -12.44 40.18 -8.93
N THR A 230 -12.51 41.52 -8.93
CA THR A 230 -11.66 42.36 -8.08
C THR A 230 -12.28 42.58 -6.70
N GLU A 231 -13.53 42.16 -6.48
CA GLU A 231 -14.22 42.29 -5.21
C GLU A 231 -13.82 41.13 -4.29
N SER A 232 -13.13 41.43 -3.19
CA SER A 232 -12.66 40.41 -2.25
C SER A 232 -13.80 39.62 -1.59
N GLY A 233 -15.03 40.15 -1.61
CA GLY A 233 -16.21 39.48 -1.06
C GLY A 233 -16.76 38.33 -1.93
N ASP A 234 -16.31 38.21 -3.18
CA ASP A 234 -16.70 37.12 -4.08
C ASP A 234 -15.93 35.82 -3.81
N TYR A 235 -14.86 35.91 -3.00
CA TYR A 235 -14.00 34.80 -2.63
C TYR A 235 -14.12 34.49 -1.13
N ASP A 236 -14.02 33.22 -0.77
CA ASP A 236 -13.88 32.80 0.62
C ASP A 236 -12.48 33.11 1.17
N GLU A 237 -12.27 32.83 2.46
CA GLU A 237 -10.99 33.07 3.13
C GLU A 237 -9.82 32.23 2.58
N HIS A 238 -10.11 31.21 1.76
CA HIS A 238 -9.11 30.35 1.13
C HIS A 238 -8.82 30.80 -0.32
N GLY A 239 -9.64 31.65 -0.92
CA GLY A 239 -9.46 32.16 -2.28
C GLY A 239 -10.34 31.48 -3.34
N CYS A 240 -11.37 30.73 -2.94
CA CYS A 240 -12.31 30.08 -3.84
C CYS A 240 -13.58 30.94 -4.04
N LEU A 241 -14.19 30.89 -5.24
CA LEU A 241 -15.43 31.61 -5.53
C LEU A 241 -16.59 31.09 -4.68
N VAL A 242 -17.17 31.96 -3.85
CA VAL A 242 -18.21 31.59 -2.87
C VAL A 242 -19.44 31.02 -3.57
N TRP A 243 -19.99 31.75 -4.55
CA TRP A 243 -21.23 31.35 -5.22
C TRP A 243 -21.12 30.03 -6.01
N MET A 244 -19.90 29.69 -6.45
CA MET A 244 -19.63 28.42 -7.13
C MET A 244 -19.52 27.27 -6.14
N ASN A 245 -18.86 27.49 -5.00
CA ASN A 245 -18.86 26.53 -3.91
C ASN A 245 -20.27 26.34 -3.33
N ASP A 246 -21.11 27.39 -3.28
CA ASP A 246 -22.51 27.29 -2.90
C ASP A 246 -23.32 26.40 -3.84
N LEU A 247 -23.03 26.43 -5.16
CA LEU A 247 -23.65 25.52 -6.12
C LEU A 247 -23.26 24.06 -5.84
N SER A 248 -21.97 23.78 -5.58
CA SER A 248 -21.52 22.43 -5.17
C SER A 248 -22.18 21.98 -3.88
N LEU A 249 -22.24 22.84 -2.86
CA LEU A 249 -22.88 22.54 -1.57
C LEU A 249 -24.38 22.28 -1.75
N TYR A 250 -25.06 23.04 -2.60
CA TYR A 250 -26.48 22.84 -2.90
C TYR A 250 -26.72 21.50 -3.60
N HIS A 251 -25.93 21.17 -4.63
CA HIS A 251 -25.95 19.84 -5.26
C HIS A 251 -25.74 18.76 -4.21
N ASN A 252 -24.66 18.87 -3.42
CA ASN A 252 -24.24 17.84 -2.47
C ASN A 252 -25.31 17.58 -1.41
N LYS A 253 -25.99 18.63 -0.96
CA LYS A 253 -27.11 18.51 -0.02
C LYS A 253 -28.31 17.81 -0.66
N ALA A 254 -28.67 18.19 -1.89
CA ALA A 254 -29.78 17.57 -2.62
C ALA A 254 -29.48 16.08 -2.92
N LEU A 255 -28.24 15.76 -3.31
CA LEU A 255 -27.79 14.40 -3.52
C LEU A 255 -27.91 13.57 -2.23
N GLN A 256 -27.40 14.07 -1.11
CA GLN A 256 -27.51 13.37 0.18
C GLN A 256 -28.97 13.12 0.59
N ASP A 257 -29.87 14.08 0.37
CA ASP A 257 -31.29 13.89 0.65
C ASP A 257 -31.89 12.77 -0.21
N GLU A 258 -31.52 12.72 -1.49
CA GLU A 258 -31.97 11.68 -2.42
C GLU A 258 -31.38 10.30 -2.09
N LEU A 259 -30.09 10.23 -1.74
CA LEU A 259 -29.43 8.97 -1.33
C LEU A 259 -30.02 8.43 -0.02
N ASN A 260 -30.37 9.31 0.93
CA ASN A 260 -31.13 8.94 2.13
C ASN A 260 -32.45 8.29 1.75
N TRP A 261 -33.20 8.94 0.85
CA TRP A 261 -34.50 8.44 0.39
C TRP A 261 -34.36 7.07 -0.32
N LEU A 262 -33.34 6.88 -1.16
CA LEU A 262 -33.05 5.59 -1.78
C LEU A 262 -32.74 4.51 -0.75
N MET A 263 -31.99 4.81 0.30
CA MET A 263 -31.72 3.83 1.37
C MET A 263 -32.97 3.48 2.19
N GLU A 264 -33.92 4.41 2.34
CA GLU A 264 -35.23 4.12 2.94
C GLU A 264 -36.08 3.21 2.02
N LEU A 265 -36.05 3.47 0.72
CA LEU A 265 -36.78 2.70 -0.30
C LEU A 265 -36.20 1.28 -0.48
N TYR A 266 -34.87 1.15 -0.41
CA TYR A 266 -34.13 -0.09 -0.62
C TYR A 266 -33.32 -0.48 0.63
N PRO A 267 -33.98 -1.06 1.66
CA PRO A 267 -33.34 -1.33 2.96
C PRO A 267 -32.22 -2.37 2.94
N ASN A 268 -32.05 -3.10 1.82
CA ASN A 268 -30.98 -4.07 1.61
C ASN A 268 -29.80 -3.50 0.81
N VAL A 269 -29.82 -2.21 0.48
CA VAL A 269 -28.76 -1.51 -0.25
C VAL A 269 -27.99 -0.63 0.74
N THR A 270 -26.67 -0.65 0.62
CA THR A 270 -25.77 0.24 1.34
C THR A 270 -25.26 1.31 0.38
N ILE A 271 -25.49 2.57 0.69
CA ILE A 271 -24.96 3.71 -0.05
C ILE A 271 -24.11 4.55 0.89
N ALA A 272 -22.81 4.64 0.60
CA ALA A 272 -21.89 5.54 1.27
C ALA A 272 -21.78 6.84 0.48
N TYR A 273 -22.13 7.96 1.11
CA TYR A 273 -21.84 9.28 0.56
C TYR A 273 -20.37 9.64 0.82
N ALA A 274 -19.62 9.99 -0.22
CA ALA A 274 -18.23 10.45 -0.09
C ALA A 274 -18.16 11.97 -0.15
N ASP A 275 -17.75 12.61 0.95
CA ASP A 275 -17.64 14.07 1.04
C ASP A 275 -16.34 14.58 0.39
N LEU A 276 -16.33 14.61 -0.94
CA LEU A 276 -15.21 15.16 -1.70
C LEU A 276 -15.12 16.67 -1.55
N PHE A 277 -16.24 17.37 -1.34
CA PHE A 277 -16.24 18.80 -1.05
C PHE A 277 -15.48 19.10 0.24
N GLY A 278 -15.88 18.49 1.35
CA GLY A 278 -15.22 18.69 2.63
C GLY A 278 -13.76 18.27 2.60
N SER A 279 -13.45 17.14 1.94
CA SER A 279 -12.07 16.67 1.76
C SER A 279 -11.23 17.64 0.92
N GLY A 280 -11.77 18.16 -0.17
CA GLY A 280 -11.13 19.18 -1.00
C GLY A 280 -10.94 20.50 -0.25
N MET A 281 -11.94 20.96 0.49
CA MET A 281 -11.84 22.19 1.29
C MET A 281 -10.83 22.04 2.45
N ARG A 282 -10.69 20.86 3.06
CA ARG A 282 -9.60 20.61 4.04
C ARG A 282 -8.22 20.84 3.41
N MET A 283 -8.05 20.38 2.17
CA MET A 283 -6.83 20.60 1.40
C MET A 283 -6.65 22.07 1.03
N PHE A 284 -7.66 22.76 0.49
CA PHE A 284 -7.56 24.18 0.14
C PHE A 284 -7.38 25.11 1.35
N ALA A 285 -7.90 24.72 2.52
CA ALA A 285 -7.69 25.44 3.77
C ALA A 285 -6.26 25.28 4.30
N ASN A 286 -5.61 24.14 4.04
CA ASN A 286 -4.28 23.81 4.57
C ASN A 286 -3.37 23.17 3.50
N PRO A 287 -3.13 23.80 2.35
CA PRO A 287 -2.55 23.12 1.18
C PRO A 287 -1.13 22.63 1.44
N GLN A 288 -0.37 23.36 2.26
CA GLN A 288 0.99 23.00 2.68
C GLN A 288 1.06 21.67 3.45
N GLN A 289 0.02 21.31 4.22
CA GLN A 289 -0.04 20.03 4.95
C GLN A 289 -0.03 18.84 3.98
N PHE A 290 -0.54 19.04 2.77
CA PHE A 290 -0.65 18.03 1.72
C PHE A 290 0.46 18.17 0.66
N GLY A 291 1.49 18.98 0.92
CA GLY A 291 2.57 19.23 -0.03
C GLY A 291 2.18 20.13 -1.21
N ILE A 292 1.00 20.74 -1.18
CA ILE A 292 0.51 21.64 -2.23
C ILE A 292 0.92 23.07 -1.90
N THR A 293 1.80 23.64 -2.73
CA THR A 293 2.25 25.03 -2.60
C THR A 293 1.57 25.95 -3.62
N VAL A 294 0.94 25.39 -4.65
CA VAL A 294 0.25 26.13 -5.73
C VAL A 294 -1.19 25.63 -5.87
N PRO A 295 -2.13 26.13 -5.03
CA PRO A 295 -3.50 25.62 -4.98
C PRO A 295 -4.39 26.10 -6.12
N PHE A 296 -4.18 27.30 -6.67
CA PHE A 296 -5.14 27.94 -7.60
C PHE A 296 -4.60 28.17 -9.01
N THR A 297 -3.57 27.42 -9.40
CA THR A 297 -2.99 27.51 -10.74
C THR A 297 -2.80 26.11 -11.29
N ALA A 298 -3.06 25.94 -12.58
CA ALA A 298 -2.80 24.70 -13.29
C ALA A 298 -1.30 24.45 -13.47
N CYS A 299 -0.86 23.21 -13.33
CA CYS A 299 0.52 22.81 -13.62
C CYS A 299 0.81 22.76 -15.12
N CYS A 300 -0.16 22.37 -15.93
CA CYS A 300 -0.02 22.10 -17.35
C CYS A 300 -0.92 23.02 -18.17
N GLY A 301 -0.36 23.59 -19.25
CA GLY A 301 -1.02 24.57 -20.10
C GLY A 301 -0.84 26.02 -19.60
N GLY A 302 -1.46 26.96 -20.30
CA GLY A 302 -1.30 28.40 -20.08
C GLY A 302 -0.52 29.10 -21.21
N LEU A 303 -0.43 30.44 -21.14
CA LEU A 303 0.20 31.28 -22.16
C LEU A 303 -0.37 31.10 -23.59
N GLY A 304 -1.65 30.74 -23.71
CA GLY A 304 -2.31 30.48 -24.99
C GLY A 304 -2.15 29.04 -25.53
N HIS A 305 -1.53 28.15 -24.75
CA HIS A 305 -1.39 26.73 -25.05
C HIS A 305 -2.28 25.85 -24.15
N GLY A 306 -2.77 24.74 -24.70
CA GLY A 306 -3.43 23.68 -23.92
C GLY A 306 -2.42 22.79 -23.20
N CYS A 307 -2.92 21.82 -22.44
CA CYS A 307 -2.08 20.78 -21.84
C CYS A 307 -1.75 19.70 -22.89
N ASP A 308 -0.69 19.96 -23.67
CA ASP A 308 -0.18 19.08 -24.72
C ASP A 308 1.37 19.17 -24.80
N GLU A 309 1.96 18.44 -25.75
CA GLU A 309 3.41 18.34 -25.96
C GLU A 309 4.10 19.68 -26.27
N THR A 310 3.32 20.72 -26.61
CA THR A 310 3.82 22.06 -26.95
C THR A 310 3.60 23.09 -25.84
N GLY A 311 2.73 22.78 -24.87
CA GLY A 311 2.40 23.65 -23.76
C GLY A 311 3.42 23.59 -22.61
N PRO A 312 3.52 24.65 -21.78
CA PRO A 312 4.35 24.62 -20.59
C PRO A 312 3.80 23.62 -19.57
N VAL A 313 4.72 22.97 -18.86
CA VAL A 313 4.43 22.06 -17.75
C VAL A 313 5.29 22.48 -16.56
N CYS A 314 4.68 22.55 -15.39
CA CYS A 314 5.38 22.89 -14.16
C CYS A 314 6.46 21.85 -13.83
N SER A 315 7.53 22.29 -13.15
CA SER A 315 8.66 21.41 -12.81
C SER A 315 8.33 20.39 -11.72
N ASN A 316 7.36 20.69 -10.84
CA ASN A 316 6.92 19.80 -9.78
C ASN A 316 5.38 19.68 -9.76
N PRO A 317 4.80 18.73 -10.52
CA PRO A 317 3.36 18.50 -10.54
C PRO A 317 2.73 18.14 -9.19
N LEU A 318 3.51 17.62 -8.23
CA LEU A 318 2.99 17.26 -6.89
C LEU A 318 2.74 18.48 -5.99
N ALA A 319 3.30 19.64 -6.35
CA ALA A 319 3.09 20.89 -5.62
C ALA A 319 1.81 21.65 -6.03
N TYR A 320 1.11 21.18 -7.06
CA TYR A 320 -0.03 21.85 -7.66
C TYR A 320 -1.32 21.09 -7.34
N ALA A 321 -2.41 21.80 -7.06
CA ALA A 321 -3.70 21.15 -6.85
C ALA A 321 -4.36 20.70 -8.17
N SER A 322 -4.17 21.48 -9.23
CA SER A 322 -4.79 21.24 -10.53
C SER A 322 -3.75 20.89 -11.58
N TRP A 323 -4.00 19.81 -12.31
CA TRP A 323 -3.15 19.39 -13.40
C TRP A 323 -3.31 20.31 -14.61
N GLU A 324 -4.54 20.50 -15.08
CA GLU A 324 -4.89 21.55 -16.03
C GLU A 324 -6.07 22.39 -15.50
N GLY A 325 -6.78 23.14 -16.34
CA GLY A 325 -7.78 24.12 -15.91
C GLY A 325 -8.94 23.55 -15.08
N PHE A 326 -9.28 22.27 -15.25
CA PHE A 326 -10.41 21.61 -14.58
C PHE A 326 -10.00 20.46 -13.67
N HIS A 327 -9.03 19.65 -14.08
CA HIS A 327 -8.78 18.36 -13.46
C HIS A 327 -7.70 18.43 -12.37
N PRO A 328 -7.91 17.75 -11.23
CA PRO A 328 -6.92 17.65 -10.16
C PRO A 328 -5.62 16.94 -10.56
N THR A 329 -4.54 17.25 -9.84
CA THR A 329 -3.35 16.41 -9.86
C THR A 329 -3.56 15.12 -9.06
N GLU A 330 -2.68 14.14 -9.28
CA GLU A 330 -2.59 12.96 -8.43
C GLU A 330 -2.41 13.32 -6.95
N ALA A 331 -1.67 14.39 -6.64
CA ALA A 331 -1.46 14.85 -5.26
C ALA A 331 -2.78 15.31 -4.61
N THR A 332 -3.64 16.00 -5.35
CA THR A 332 -4.98 16.36 -4.86
C THR A 332 -5.88 15.15 -4.72
N TYR A 333 -5.85 14.20 -5.66
CA TYR A 333 -6.60 12.95 -5.50
C TYR A 333 -6.13 12.16 -4.29
N GLN A 334 -4.82 12.09 -4.03
CA GLN A 334 -4.25 11.50 -2.81
C GLN A 334 -4.76 12.23 -1.56
N ALA A 335 -4.65 13.56 -1.50
CA ALA A 335 -5.09 14.36 -0.35
C ALA A 335 -6.58 14.20 -0.05
N ILE A 336 -7.42 14.19 -1.09
CA ILE A 336 -8.85 13.95 -0.97
C ILE A 336 -9.11 12.52 -0.49
N SER A 337 -8.40 11.54 -1.06
CA SER A 337 -8.50 10.12 -0.70
C SER A 337 -8.11 9.86 0.74
N ASP A 338 -7.01 10.43 1.23
CA ASP A 338 -6.59 10.32 2.64
C ASP A 338 -7.67 10.83 3.60
N GLY A 339 -8.47 11.81 3.15
CA GLY A 339 -9.58 12.38 3.88
C GLY A 339 -10.73 11.42 4.19
N PHE A 340 -10.99 10.43 3.34
CA PHE A 340 -12.12 9.49 3.49
C PHE A 340 -11.69 8.01 3.52
N ILE A 341 -10.60 7.61 2.86
CA ILE A 341 -10.08 6.23 2.91
C ILE A 341 -9.53 5.90 4.32
N GLY A 342 -8.93 6.88 5.02
CA GLY A 342 -8.46 6.72 6.40
C GLY A 342 -9.55 6.82 7.48
N LYS A 343 -10.78 7.24 7.14
CA LYS A 343 -11.86 7.51 8.12
C LYS A 343 -13.19 6.81 7.85
N SER A 344 -13.53 6.43 6.62
CA SER A 344 -14.90 6.00 6.27
C SER A 344 -15.05 4.69 5.47
N LEU A 345 -14.00 4.13 4.84
CA LEU A 345 -14.11 2.86 4.10
C LEU A 345 -14.18 1.59 4.99
N LEU A 346 -14.01 1.73 6.31
CA LEU A 346 -14.06 0.64 7.29
C LEU A 346 -15.35 0.66 8.16
N LEU A 347 -16.39 1.39 7.72
CA LEU A 347 -17.67 1.55 8.43
C LEU A 347 -18.91 0.98 7.63
N ARG A 348 -19.25 -0.33 7.70
CA ARG A 348 -20.58 -0.97 7.33
C ARG A 348 -21.83 -0.51 8.16
N ALA A 349 -22.98 -0.87 7.59
CA ALA A 349 -24.19 -1.36 8.22
C ALA A 349 -24.23 -1.60 9.75
N LYS A 350 -25.07 -0.80 10.41
CA LYS A 350 -26.06 -1.33 11.35
C LYS A 350 -27.44 -0.82 10.96
N VAL A 351 -28.39 -1.75 10.91
CA VAL A 351 -29.84 -1.57 10.71
C VAL A 351 -30.34 -0.25 11.33
N GLY A 352 -30.84 0.66 10.49
CA GLY A 352 -31.49 1.91 10.89
C GLY A 352 -31.18 3.05 9.91
N GLY A 353 -31.96 3.15 8.83
CA GLY A 353 -31.72 4.06 7.70
C GLY A 353 -31.54 5.54 8.05
N LYS A 354 -30.28 5.99 8.17
CA LYS A 354 -29.84 7.39 8.00
C LYS A 354 -28.36 7.44 7.56
N ILE A 355 -28.04 8.39 6.68
CA ILE A 355 -26.67 8.78 6.32
C ILE A 355 -25.82 9.08 7.56
N VAL A 356 -24.58 8.58 7.56
CA VAL A 356 -23.53 8.98 8.52
C VAL A 356 -22.77 10.16 7.95
N PHE A 357 -22.90 11.32 8.59
CA PHE A 357 -22.14 12.53 8.24
C PHE A 357 -20.70 12.43 8.79
N GLU A 358 -19.69 12.80 7.99
CA GLU A 358 -18.35 13.10 8.51
C GLU A 358 -18.41 14.45 9.27
N GLY A 359 -18.72 14.36 10.56
CA GLY A 359 -18.59 15.43 11.55
C GLY A 359 -18.34 14.78 12.89
N GLU A 360 -17.43 15.33 13.69
CA GLU A 360 -16.92 14.74 14.93
C GLU A 360 -17.97 13.99 15.78
N SER A 361 -17.57 12.83 16.28
CA SER A 361 -18.30 11.92 17.18
C SER A 361 -19.30 10.95 16.53
N SER A 362 -18.85 9.72 16.27
CA SER A 362 -19.41 8.48 16.85
C SER A 362 -18.77 7.23 16.22
N ARG A 363 -18.20 6.39 17.09
CA ARG A 363 -17.56 5.11 16.76
C ARG A 363 -18.63 4.03 16.56
N GLN A 364 -18.62 3.32 15.43
CA GLN A 364 -18.98 1.91 15.41
C GLN A 364 -18.42 1.21 14.17
N MET A 365 -17.58 0.19 14.43
CA MET A 365 -16.85 -0.65 13.50
C MET A 365 -17.73 -1.69 12.82
N ILE A 366 -17.15 -2.26 11.77
CA ILE A 366 -17.85 -3.14 10.87
C ILE A 366 -17.11 -4.43 10.62
N SER A 367 -17.85 -5.48 10.92
CA SER A 367 -17.51 -6.87 10.67
C SER A 367 -18.10 -7.25 9.33
N CYS A 368 -17.30 -7.90 8.49
CA CYS A 368 -17.80 -8.80 7.46
C CYS A 368 -18.81 -9.76 8.10
N SER A 369 -20.01 -9.85 7.58
CA SER A 369 -21.08 -10.73 8.02
C SER A 369 -21.43 -11.59 6.84
N SER A 370 -21.31 -12.88 7.06
CA SER A 370 -21.79 -13.93 6.19
C SER A 370 -23.30 -13.74 5.93
N PRO A 371 -23.81 -14.11 4.74
CA PRO A 371 -25.22 -14.01 4.43
C PRO A 371 -26.06 -14.95 5.31
N PRO A 372 -27.37 -14.67 5.52
CA PRO A 372 -28.24 -15.51 6.33
C PRO A 372 -28.49 -16.85 5.62
N VAL A 373 -28.14 -17.95 6.28
CA VAL A 373 -28.40 -19.30 5.80
C VAL A 373 -29.91 -19.56 5.87
N ALA A 374 -30.58 -19.47 4.71
CA ALA A 374 -31.90 -20.05 4.53
C ALA A 374 -31.77 -21.59 4.44
N SER A 375 -32.58 -22.26 5.24
CA SER A 375 -32.61 -23.70 5.46
C SER A 375 -32.95 -24.52 4.21
N GLY A 376 -32.12 -25.51 3.87
CA GLY A 376 -32.44 -26.52 2.85
C GLY A 376 -31.49 -27.71 2.92
N HIS A 377 -31.92 -28.79 3.57
CA HIS A 377 -31.14 -30.01 3.80
C HIS A 377 -30.85 -30.79 2.51
N GLY A 378 -29.60 -31.22 2.31
CA GLY A 378 -29.28 -31.93 1.07
C GLY A 378 -27.86 -32.46 0.89
N LEU A 379 -27.53 -33.54 1.62
CA LEU A 379 -26.49 -34.56 1.39
C LEU A 379 -25.38 -34.51 2.43
N ARG A 380 -25.05 -35.69 2.94
CA ARG A 380 -24.16 -35.97 4.07
C ARG A 380 -23.72 -37.40 3.85
N LEU A 381 -22.79 -37.67 2.93
CA LEU A 381 -22.12 -38.99 2.89
C LEU A 381 -20.80 -39.06 2.10
N LEU A 382 -20.29 -37.94 1.54
CA LEU A 382 -18.92 -37.84 1.01
C LEU A 382 -17.93 -37.18 1.98
N VAL A 383 -18.43 -36.73 3.13
CA VAL A 383 -17.67 -35.90 4.08
C VAL A 383 -16.90 -36.75 5.10
N VAL A 384 -17.22 -38.04 5.30
CA VAL A 384 -16.67 -38.80 6.43
C VAL A 384 -15.23 -39.32 6.23
N LEU A 385 -14.73 -39.47 5.00
CA LEU A 385 -13.29 -39.75 4.78
C LEU A 385 -12.42 -38.49 4.58
N PHE A 386 -13.04 -37.33 4.36
CA PHE A 386 -12.35 -36.02 4.34
C PHE A 386 -12.42 -35.30 5.70
N LEU A 387 -13.20 -35.80 6.66
CA LEU A 387 -13.36 -35.25 8.02
C LEU A 387 -12.21 -35.59 8.99
N LEU A 388 -11.12 -36.19 8.52
CA LEU A 388 -9.90 -36.35 9.33
C LEU A 388 -8.83 -35.29 9.01
N PHE A 389 -9.05 -34.38 8.06
CA PHE A 389 -8.09 -33.32 7.72
C PHE A 389 -8.74 -31.96 7.40
N THR A 390 -9.65 -31.49 8.26
CA THR A 390 -10.02 -30.07 8.30
C THR A 390 -9.60 -29.47 9.65
N GLY A 391 -8.30 -29.16 9.77
CA GLY A 391 -7.81 -28.20 10.75
C GLY A 391 -8.09 -26.79 10.24
N THR A 392 -8.60 -25.93 11.10
CA THR A 392 -8.74 -24.48 10.88
C THR A 392 -7.36 -23.85 10.63
N ALA A 393 -7.14 -23.13 9.54
CA ALA A 393 -5.93 -22.32 9.39
C ALA A 393 -6.03 -21.08 10.30
N VAL A 394 -5.52 -21.24 11.53
CA VAL A 394 -5.25 -20.16 12.48
C VAL A 394 -3.79 -19.77 12.26
N GLY A 395 -3.52 -18.56 11.77
CA GLY A 395 -2.15 -18.02 11.75
C GLY A 395 -1.60 -17.97 13.18
N CYS A 396 -0.32 -18.33 13.37
CA CYS A 396 0.22 -18.56 14.71
C CYS A 396 0.48 -17.29 15.53
N TYR A 397 0.50 -16.14 14.87
CA TYR A 397 0.72 -14.84 15.49
C TYR A 397 -0.30 -13.83 14.97
N THR A 398 -0.74 -12.92 15.85
CA THR A 398 -1.69 -11.85 15.50
C THR A 398 -1.03 -10.57 15.02
N SER A 399 0.28 -10.44 15.28
CA SER A 399 1.06 -9.23 15.03
C SER A 399 2.56 -9.53 14.99
N ILE A 400 3.34 -8.69 14.31
CA ILE A 400 4.81 -8.72 14.36
C ILE A 400 5.35 -7.36 14.83
N PHE A 401 6.18 -7.37 15.86
CA PHE A 401 6.96 -6.19 16.24
C PHE A 401 8.42 -6.40 15.83
N SER A 402 8.89 -5.55 14.93
CA SER A 402 10.23 -5.68 14.34
C SER A 402 11.17 -4.59 14.84
N PHE A 403 12.43 -4.92 15.01
CA PHE A 403 13.53 -4.04 15.44
C PHE A 403 14.73 -4.28 14.52
N GLY A 404 15.80 -3.51 14.66
CA GLY A 404 17.07 -3.76 13.96
C GLY A 404 17.55 -2.57 13.14
N ASP A 405 18.26 -2.85 12.05
CA ASP A 405 18.87 -1.82 11.22
C ASP A 405 18.27 -1.73 9.80
N SER A 406 19.05 -1.28 8.80
CA SER A 406 18.61 -1.13 7.41
C SER A 406 18.16 -2.44 6.76
N ILE A 407 18.57 -3.61 7.26
CA ILE A 407 18.14 -4.92 6.75
C ILE A 407 16.68 -5.21 7.13
N ALA A 408 16.16 -4.55 8.17
CA ALA A 408 14.77 -4.66 8.60
C ALA A 408 13.99 -3.34 8.48
N ASP A 409 14.62 -2.20 8.17
CA ASP A 409 13.94 -0.89 8.12
C ASP A 409 12.93 -0.81 6.96
N THR A 410 11.64 -0.69 7.29
CA THR A 410 10.55 -0.53 6.33
C THR A 410 10.20 0.93 6.01
N GLY A 411 11.00 1.89 6.48
CA GLY A 411 10.94 3.30 6.10
C GLY A 411 11.20 4.32 7.20
N ASN A 412 11.54 3.94 8.43
CA ASN A 412 11.80 4.90 9.52
C ASN A 412 12.91 5.89 9.16
N ALA A 413 14.00 5.44 8.54
CA ALA A 413 15.06 6.34 8.09
C ALA A 413 14.54 7.41 7.12
N MET A 414 13.67 7.04 6.18
CA MET A 414 13.00 7.97 5.26
C MET A 414 12.11 8.98 6.02
N TYR A 415 11.26 8.52 6.94
CA TYR A 415 10.32 9.38 7.68
C TYR A 415 10.98 10.29 8.71
N SER A 416 12.17 9.95 9.18
CA SER A 416 12.92 10.78 10.13
C SER A 416 13.50 12.07 9.52
N GLY A 417 13.55 12.17 8.18
CA GLY A 417 14.27 13.25 7.48
C GLY A 417 15.80 13.11 7.56
N SER A 418 16.30 11.92 7.93
CA SER A 418 17.74 11.62 8.00
C SER A 418 18.40 11.52 6.62
N ILE A 419 19.74 11.64 6.60
CA ILE A 419 20.64 11.99 5.48
C ILE A 419 20.74 10.93 4.35
N VAL A 420 19.88 9.90 4.31
CA VAL A 420 19.98 8.85 3.28
C VAL A 420 19.07 9.16 2.08
N GLU A 421 19.31 10.28 1.40
CA GLU A 421 18.51 10.73 0.24
C GLU A 421 18.39 9.66 -0.85
N SER A 422 19.42 8.83 -1.04
CA SER A 422 19.45 7.79 -2.07
C SER A 422 18.36 6.74 -1.91
N VAL A 423 17.97 6.35 -0.69
CA VAL A 423 16.92 5.33 -0.45
C VAL A 423 15.50 5.87 -0.62
N CYS A 424 15.37 7.19 -0.75
CA CYS A 424 14.10 7.87 -1.00
C CYS A 424 13.73 7.95 -2.48
N HIS A 425 14.58 7.41 -3.36
CA HIS A 425 14.43 7.50 -4.80
C HIS A 425 14.67 6.14 -5.47
N LEU A 426 14.18 6.02 -6.71
CA LEU A 426 14.59 4.92 -7.57
C LEU A 426 16.13 4.92 -7.68
N PRO A 427 16.76 3.74 -7.67
CA PRO A 427 16.16 2.44 -7.99
C PRO A 427 15.70 1.60 -6.79
N TYR A 428 15.73 2.11 -5.55
CA TYR A 428 15.20 1.36 -4.41
C TYR A 428 13.69 1.13 -4.56
N GLY A 429 13.23 -0.06 -4.22
CA GLY A 429 11.83 -0.49 -4.34
C GLY A 429 11.32 -0.76 -5.76
N GLN A 430 12.16 -0.69 -6.80
CA GLN A 430 11.76 -0.86 -8.20
C GLN A 430 11.12 -2.21 -8.56
N THR A 431 11.45 -3.30 -7.85
CA THR A 431 11.08 -4.68 -8.21
C THR A 431 9.65 -4.99 -7.78
N TYR A 432 9.32 -4.84 -6.50
CA TYR A 432 7.96 -5.10 -5.99
C TYR A 432 7.08 -3.86 -5.92
N PHE A 433 7.62 -2.74 -5.43
CA PHE A 433 6.83 -1.54 -5.14
C PHE A 433 6.70 -0.63 -6.36
N GLY A 434 7.64 -0.69 -7.31
CA GLY A 434 7.74 0.24 -8.45
C GLY A 434 8.13 1.67 -8.06
N HIS A 435 8.40 1.92 -6.78
CA HIS A 435 8.83 3.20 -6.21
C HIS A 435 9.58 2.96 -4.89
N ALA A 436 10.35 3.96 -4.44
CA ALA A 436 11.08 3.88 -3.19
C ALA A 436 10.15 3.95 -1.98
N THR A 437 10.35 3.03 -1.03
CA THR A 437 9.59 2.95 0.24
C THR A 437 10.45 3.18 1.47
N GLY A 438 11.75 3.46 1.29
CA GLY A 438 12.72 3.58 2.37
C GLY A 438 13.38 2.25 2.77
N ARG A 439 12.99 1.14 2.13
CA ARG A 439 13.67 -0.15 2.25
C ARG A 439 14.99 -0.15 1.49
N PHE A 440 16.04 -0.68 2.12
CA PHE A 440 17.37 -0.81 1.53
C PHE A 440 17.48 -2.04 0.64
N SER A 441 16.64 -2.09 -0.40
CA SER A 441 16.60 -3.14 -1.41
C SER A 441 15.94 -2.61 -2.69
N ASP A 442 16.04 -3.35 -3.79
CA ASP A 442 15.18 -3.15 -4.95
C ASP A 442 13.72 -3.52 -4.67
N GLY A 443 13.39 -4.12 -3.52
CA GLY A 443 12.00 -4.36 -3.13
C GLY A 443 11.82 -4.79 -1.68
N ARG A 444 11.17 -5.95 -1.47
CA ARG A 444 10.80 -6.47 -0.14
C ARG A 444 12.02 -6.94 0.67
N LEU A 445 11.95 -6.77 1.98
CA LEU A 445 12.94 -7.26 2.97
C LEU A 445 12.50 -8.60 3.57
N ILE A 446 13.39 -9.27 4.31
CA ILE A 446 13.08 -10.54 5.01
C ILE A 446 11.82 -10.40 5.90
N VAL A 447 11.69 -9.28 6.62
CA VAL A 447 10.52 -9.01 7.47
C VAL A 447 9.21 -8.98 6.70
N ASP A 448 9.22 -8.50 5.44
CA ASP A 448 8.01 -8.46 4.61
C ASP A 448 7.59 -9.86 4.19
N PHE A 449 8.55 -10.71 3.79
CA PHE A 449 8.28 -12.11 3.44
C PHE A 449 7.80 -12.93 4.65
N ILE A 450 8.37 -12.68 5.83
CA ILE A 450 7.90 -13.32 7.07
C ILE A 450 6.47 -12.86 7.39
N ALA A 451 6.16 -11.56 7.29
CA ALA A 451 4.80 -11.05 7.50
C ALA A 451 3.80 -11.67 6.52
N GLU A 452 4.15 -11.73 5.24
CA GLU A 452 3.35 -12.34 4.18
C GLU A 452 3.08 -13.83 4.46
N ALA A 453 4.11 -14.60 4.83
CA ALA A 453 3.97 -16.02 5.16
C ALA A 453 3.08 -16.27 6.40
N MET A 454 3.03 -15.32 7.33
CA MET A 454 2.17 -15.37 8.51
C MET A 454 0.75 -14.87 8.23
N GLY A 455 0.45 -14.40 7.01
CA GLY A 455 -0.85 -13.83 6.65
C GLY A 455 -1.11 -12.45 7.26
N LEU A 456 -0.03 -11.73 7.63
CA LEU A 456 -0.06 -10.39 8.20
C LEU A 456 0.29 -9.35 7.12
N PRO A 457 -0.22 -8.11 7.23
CA PRO A 457 0.20 -7.04 6.35
C PRO A 457 1.67 -6.66 6.59
N MET A 458 2.30 -6.06 5.58
CA MET A 458 3.65 -5.51 5.72
C MET A 458 3.70 -4.48 6.86
N LEU A 459 4.80 -4.52 7.61
CA LEU A 459 4.90 -3.72 8.84
C LEU A 459 5.12 -2.25 8.54
N ARG A 460 4.25 -1.42 9.13
CA ARG A 460 4.36 0.03 9.08
C ARG A 460 5.59 0.48 9.89
N PRO A 461 6.45 1.36 9.34
CA PRO A 461 7.50 1.98 10.13
C PRO A 461 6.89 2.85 11.24
N TYR A 462 7.43 2.74 12.45
CA TYR A 462 6.96 3.44 13.65
C TYR A 462 6.77 4.94 13.44
N LEU A 463 7.68 5.61 12.73
CA LEU A 463 7.62 7.05 12.47
C LEU A 463 6.53 7.46 11.46
N ALA A 464 5.90 6.50 10.77
CA ALA A 464 4.80 6.74 9.84
C ALA A 464 3.40 6.40 10.40
N GLY A 465 3.32 6.02 11.69
CA GLY A 465 2.06 5.79 12.39
C GLY A 465 1.87 6.80 13.52
N GLY A 466 0.62 7.02 13.91
CA GLY A 466 0.26 7.99 14.95
C GLY A 466 -0.80 7.52 15.93
N ASN A 467 -1.41 6.34 15.71
CA ASN A 467 -2.45 5.81 16.58
C ASN A 467 -2.43 4.27 16.68
N ALA A 468 -3.24 3.72 17.60
CA ALA A 468 -3.26 2.28 17.87
C ALA A 468 -3.69 1.42 16.66
N GLU A 469 -4.58 1.91 15.80
CA GLU A 469 -5.03 1.17 14.61
C GLU A 469 -3.92 1.02 13.58
N ASP A 470 -3.05 2.03 13.44
CA ASP A 470 -1.89 1.99 12.55
C ASP A 470 -0.95 0.82 12.87
N PHE A 471 -0.96 0.37 14.12
CA PHE A 471 -0.06 -0.64 14.68
C PHE A 471 -0.81 -1.88 15.18
N ARG A 472 -2.08 -2.08 14.77
CA ARG A 472 -2.92 -3.20 15.25
C ARG A 472 -2.35 -4.59 14.89
N TYR A 473 -1.57 -4.68 13.82
CA TYR A 473 -0.87 -5.90 13.39
C TYR A 473 0.64 -5.84 13.71
N GLY A 474 1.02 -4.91 14.57
CA GLY A 474 2.40 -4.65 14.95
C GLY A 474 3.02 -3.46 14.23
N ALA A 475 4.31 -3.24 14.52
CA ALA A 475 5.06 -2.06 14.12
C ALA A 475 6.51 -2.43 13.83
N ASN A 476 7.16 -1.65 12.97
CA ASN A 476 8.59 -1.78 12.73
C ASN A 476 9.35 -0.59 13.31
N PHE A 477 10.25 -0.87 14.25
CA PHE A 477 11.12 0.09 14.93
C PHE A 477 12.54 0.10 14.37
N ALA A 478 12.86 -0.81 13.43
CA ALA A 478 14.17 -0.88 12.81
C ALA A 478 14.53 0.45 12.13
N PHE A 479 15.79 0.84 12.18
CA PHE A 479 16.26 2.13 11.66
C PHE A 479 17.60 1.98 10.96
N ALA A 480 17.70 2.48 9.73
CA ALA A 480 18.92 2.36 8.94
C ALA A 480 20.17 2.95 9.61
N GLY A 481 21.24 2.15 9.66
CA GLY A 481 22.50 2.52 10.30
C GLY A 481 22.47 2.47 11.83
N ALA A 482 21.41 1.93 12.43
CA ALA A 482 21.33 1.69 13.86
C ALA A 482 22.38 0.69 14.33
N THR A 483 23.02 1.01 15.45
CA THR A 483 23.92 0.15 16.20
C THR A 483 23.17 -0.56 17.32
N ALA A 484 23.73 -1.65 17.84
CA ALA A 484 23.28 -2.22 19.11
C ALA A 484 23.66 -1.30 20.27
N LEU A 485 24.86 -0.70 20.19
CA LEU A 485 25.44 0.16 21.22
C LEU A 485 25.09 1.63 21.00
N ASN A 486 25.13 2.42 22.08
CA ASN A 486 24.87 3.86 22.02
C ASN A 486 26.13 4.66 21.64
N ALA A 487 25.95 5.95 21.35
CA ALA A 487 27.03 6.88 21.01
C ALA A 487 28.19 6.88 22.02
N SER A 488 27.91 6.82 23.33
CA SER A 488 28.96 6.90 24.36
C SER A 488 30.01 5.80 24.25
N PHE A 489 29.64 4.59 23.81
CA PHE A 489 30.61 3.52 23.59
C PHE A 489 31.65 3.91 22.53
N PHE A 490 31.19 4.51 21.43
CA PHE A 490 32.07 4.91 20.32
C PHE A 490 32.91 6.14 20.68
N GLU A 491 32.34 7.08 21.43
CA GLU A 491 33.07 8.24 21.98
C GLU A 491 34.21 7.80 22.91
N ASP A 492 33.96 6.85 23.81
CA ASP A 492 34.96 6.28 24.71
C ASP A 492 36.08 5.55 23.95
N LYS A 493 35.76 4.99 22.78
CA LYS A 493 36.71 4.37 21.85
C LYS A 493 37.40 5.37 20.92
N GLY A 494 37.12 6.66 21.05
CA GLY A 494 37.78 7.74 20.32
C GLY A 494 37.33 7.88 18.86
N PHE A 495 36.11 7.46 18.53
CA PHE A 495 35.56 7.62 17.18
C PHE A 495 35.40 9.11 16.84
N GLN A 496 35.72 9.47 15.59
CA GLN A 496 35.67 10.86 15.13
C GLN A 496 34.25 11.35 14.85
N PHE A 497 33.31 10.44 14.63
CA PHE A 497 31.91 10.72 14.33
C PHE A 497 31.04 9.81 15.20
N SER A 498 29.96 10.38 15.73
CA SER A 498 28.99 9.62 16.51
C SER A 498 28.07 8.84 15.57
N PRO A 499 27.76 7.56 15.85
CA PRO A 499 26.72 6.82 15.14
C PRO A 499 25.35 7.50 15.22
N MET A 500 24.42 7.03 14.40
CA MET A 500 23.02 7.50 14.42
C MET A 500 22.41 7.38 15.83
N GLU A 501 21.58 8.36 16.21
CA GLU A 501 20.95 8.41 17.53
C GLU A 501 19.92 7.30 17.78
N TYR A 502 19.49 6.58 16.74
CA TYR A 502 18.41 5.59 16.77
C TYR A 502 18.89 4.14 16.97
N PHE A 503 19.90 3.95 17.83
CA PHE A 503 20.42 2.64 18.23
C PHE A 503 19.34 1.77 18.92
N LEU A 504 19.62 0.47 19.08
CA LEU A 504 18.65 -0.52 19.58
C LEU A 504 17.90 -0.10 20.86
N GLY A 505 18.59 0.58 21.79
CA GLY A 505 17.96 1.10 23.00
C GLY A 505 16.84 2.12 22.73
N VAL A 506 16.99 3.00 21.75
CA VAL A 506 15.94 3.96 21.36
C VAL A 506 14.75 3.25 20.73
N GLN A 507 15.00 2.21 19.94
CA GLN A 507 13.93 1.40 19.36
C GLN A 507 13.10 0.68 20.43
N LEU A 508 13.75 0.20 21.50
CA LEU A 508 13.05 -0.34 22.69
C LEU A 508 12.23 0.72 23.40
N GLU A 509 12.71 1.97 23.49
CA GLU A 509 11.93 3.06 24.08
C GLU A 509 10.72 3.43 23.21
N TRP A 510 10.85 3.45 21.88
CA TRP A 510 9.71 3.59 20.97
C TRP A 510 8.67 2.50 21.17
N PHE A 511 9.12 1.25 21.32
CA PHE A 511 8.23 0.15 21.60
C PHE A 511 7.50 0.32 22.95
N LYS A 512 8.21 0.69 24.01
CA LYS A 512 7.60 0.97 25.33
C LYS A 512 6.60 2.13 25.27
N GLN A 513 6.85 3.14 24.44
CA GLN A 513 5.92 4.26 24.22
C GLN A 513 4.68 3.83 23.43
N LEU A 514 4.82 2.88 22.51
CA LEU A 514 3.71 2.34 21.74
C LEU A 514 2.80 1.42 22.57
N LEU A 515 3.35 0.63 23.48
CA LEU A 515 2.58 -0.39 24.23
C LEU A 515 1.31 0.17 24.91
N PRO A 516 1.35 1.30 25.65
CA PRO A 516 0.14 1.89 26.25
C PRO A 516 -0.92 2.32 25.24
N LEU A 517 -0.54 2.62 23.99
CA LEU A 517 -1.49 2.96 22.93
C LEU A 517 -2.23 1.72 22.43
N LEU A 518 -1.56 0.56 22.41
CA LEU A 518 -2.12 -0.71 21.93
C LEU A 518 -3.00 -1.41 22.96
N CYS A 519 -2.74 -1.18 24.26
CA CYS A 519 -3.38 -1.94 25.33
C CYS A 519 -3.29 -1.26 26.70
N SER A 520 -4.24 -1.57 27.58
CA SER A 520 -4.06 -1.39 29.03
C SER A 520 -3.02 -2.38 29.55
N GLU A 521 -2.33 -2.08 30.66
CA GLU A 521 -1.27 -2.94 31.21
C GLU A 521 -1.67 -4.42 31.38
N SER A 522 -2.95 -4.69 31.67
CA SER A 522 -3.51 -6.04 31.77
C SER A 522 -3.51 -6.82 30.44
N ASN A 523 -3.66 -6.12 29.32
CA ASN A 523 -3.84 -6.68 27.99
C ASN A 523 -2.52 -6.73 27.20
N SER A 524 -1.45 -6.05 27.66
CA SER A 524 -0.14 -6.02 26.98
C SER A 524 0.50 -7.40 26.90
N LYS A 525 0.39 -8.21 27.96
CA LYS A 525 0.93 -9.58 27.96
C LYS A 525 0.18 -10.50 27.00
N ASP A 526 -1.11 -10.28 26.79
CA ASP A 526 -1.90 -11.07 25.84
C ASP A 526 -1.54 -10.72 24.39
N ILE A 527 -1.35 -9.42 24.08
CA ILE A 527 -0.90 -9.01 22.75
C ILE A 527 0.50 -9.56 22.47
N LEU A 528 1.45 -9.33 23.38
CA LEU A 528 2.83 -9.77 23.20
C LEU A 528 2.98 -11.29 23.22
N GLY A 529 2.16 -11.98 24.01
CA GLY A 529 2.12 -13.43 24.06
C GLY A 529 1.59 -14.09 22.78
N ASN A 530 0.87 -13.33 21.94
CA ASN A 530 0.37 -13.76 20.63
C ASN A 530 1.11 -13.07 19.46
N SER A 531 2.16 -12.29 19.75
CA SER A 531 2.96 -11.62 18.73
C SER A 531 4.23 -12.38 18.42
N LEU A 532 4.72 -12.24 17.20
CA LEU A 532 6.10 -12.57 16.86
C LEU A 532 6.96 -11.33 17.05
N ILE A 533 8.00 -11.42 17.88
CA ILE A 533 9.03 -10.40 17.94
C ILE A 533 10.12 -10.76 16.94
N LEU A 534 10.41 -9.88 15.99
CA LEU A 534 11.51 -10.04 15.06
C LEU A 534 12.61 -9.02 15.42
N MET A 535 13.68 -9.49 16.04
CA MET A 535 14.93 -8.74 16.01
C MET A 535 15.43 -8.87 14.57
N GLY A 536 15.51 -7.79 13.80
CA GLY A 536 16.26 -7.80 12.54
C GLY A 536 17.76 -7.99 12.82
N GLU A 537 18.58 -7.93 11.77
CA GLU A 537 20.02 -7.82 12.01
C GLU A 537 20.30 -6.54 12.80
N ILE A 538 21.15 -6.67 13.83
CA ILE A 538 21.60 -5.56 14.64
C ILE A 538 22.96 -5.93 15.24
N GLY A 539 23.90 -4.99 15.23
CA GLY A 539 25.28 -5.24 15.65
C GLY A 539 26.29 -5.18 14.50
N GLY A 540 25.86 -5.41 13.26
CA GLY A 540 26.69 -5.24 12.06
C GLY A 540 27.22 -3.82 11.92
N ASN A 541 26.37 -2.81 12.15
CA ASN A 541 26.79 -1.41 12.08
C ASN A 541 27.85 -1.03 13.13
N ASP A 542 27.83 -1.66 14.32
CA ASP A 542 28.84 -1.45 15.35
C ASP A 542 30.25 -1.81 14.84
N TYR A 543 30.34 -2.81 13.95
CA TYR A 543 31.58 -3.19 13.27
C TYR A 543 31.82 -2.32 12.04
N ASN A 544 30.79 -2.02 11.24
CA ASN A 544 30.91 -1.18 10.04
C ASN A 544 31.54 0.18 10.38
N TYR A 545 31.07 0.86 11.42
CA TYR A 545 31.67 2.13 11.86
C TYR A 545 33.15 1.95 12.21
N ALA A 546 33.52 0.87 12.88
CA ALA A 546 34.92 0.60 13.24
C ALA A 546 35.81 0.33 12.01
N PHE A 547 35.29 -0.40 11.03
CA PHE A 547 35.95 -0.64 9.75
C PHE A 547 36.13 0.65 8.95
N THR A 548 35.15 1.57 8.92
CA THR A 548 35.32 2.88 8.25
C THR A 548 36.43 3.72 8.86
N GLN A 549 36.70 3.54 10.16
CA GLN A 549 37.81 4.17 10.88
C GLN A 549 39.13 3.39 10.78
N LYS A 550 39.16 2.30 9.98
CA LYS A 550 40.32 1.43 9.76
C LYS A 550 40.90 0.86 11.05
N GLN A 551 40.05 0.58 12.03
CA GLN A 551 40.49 -0.09 13.25
C GLN A 551 40.96 -1.52 12.95
N SER A 552 41.89 -2.02 13.77
CA SER A 552 42.38 -3.38 13.61
C SER A 552 41.29 -4.41 13.90
N ILE A 553 41.34 -5.55 13.22
CA ILE A 553 40.39 -6.65 13.47
C ILE A 553 40.40 -7.12 14.93
N GLN A 554 41.54 -7.04 15.61
CA GLN A 554 41.65 -7.39 17.04
C GLN A 554 40.84 -6.42 17.92
N GLU A 555 40.86 -5.13 17.60
CA GLU A 555 40.04 -4.13 18.31
C GLU A 555 38.55 -4.33 18.01
N ILE A 556 38.18 -4.53 16.74
CA ILE A 556 36.77 -4.76 16.34
C ILE A 556 36.22 -6.02 17.00
N ARG A 557 37.01 -7.10 17.03
CA ARG A 557 36.65 -8.34 17.72
C ARG A 557 36.41 -8.14 19.22
N SER A 558 37.06 -7.15 19.84
CA SER A 558 36.83 -6.81 21.25
C SER A 558 35.47 -6.19 21.53
N TYR A 559 34.76 -5.71 20.50
CA TYR A 559 33.43 -5.09 20.65
C TYR A 559 32.33 -6.14 20.72
N VAL A 560 32.56 -7.32 20.14
CA VAL A 560 31.57 -8.39 20.00
C VAL A 560 30.91 -8.73 21.35
N PRO A 561 31.63 -8.92 22.47
CA PRO A 561 30.97 -9.22 23.76
C PRO A 561 29.98 -8.14 24.21
N THR A 562 30.33 -6.86 24.03
CA THR A 562 29.46 -5.75 24.42
C THR A 562 28.24 -5.64 23.51
N VAL A 563 28.42 -5.83 22.20
CA VAL A 563 27.33 -5.86 21.22
C VAL A 563 26.35 -7.00 21.55
N ILE A 564 26.86 -8.21 21.78
CA ILE A 564 26.04 -9.36 22.15
C ILE A 564 25.30 -9.12 23.47
N ASP A 565 25.95 -8.50 24.47
CA ASP A 565 25.27 -8.17 25.72
C ASP A 565 24.13 -7.16 25.53
N ALA A 566 24.28 -6.18 24.63
CA ALA A 566 23.19 -5.24 24.31
C ALA A 566 21.99 -5.94 23.63
N ILE A 567 22.24 -6.86 22.70
CA ILE A 567 21.19 -7.68 22.06
C ILE A 567 20.51 -8.58 23.10
N ARG A 568 21.31 -9.24 23.96
CA ARG A 568 20.80 -10.05 25.07
C ARG A 568 19.91 -9.23 25.99
N GLN A 569 20.30 -8.00 26.36
CA GLN A 569 19.49 -7.09 27.17
C GLN A 569 18.17 -6.72 26.48
N ALA A 570 18.19 -6.47 25.17
CA ALA A 570 16.97 -6.18 24.41
C ALA A 570 15.99 -7.35 24.44
N VAL A 571 16.48 -8.56 24.15
CA VAL A 571 15.70 -9.81 24.21
C VAL A 571 15.14 -10.05 25.62
N ASP A 572 15.96 -9.85 26.66
CA ASP A 572 15.58 -9.95 28.07
C ASP A 572 14.42 -9.00 28.43
N VAL A 573 14.53 -7.72 28.03
CA VAL A 573 13.48 -6.72 28.23
C VAL A 573 12.18 -7.10 27.51
N LEU A 574 12.26 -7.55 26.26
CA LEU A 574 11.08 -7.92 25.47
C LEU A 574 10.35 -9.11 26.09
N ILE A 575 11.07 -10.12 26.58
CA ILE A 575 10.50 -11.26 27.32
C ILE A 575 9.84 -10.78 28.63
N GLN A 576 10.51 -9.92 29.39
CA GLN A 576 9.96 -9.37 30.64
C GLN A 576 8.67 -8.55 30.42
N LEU A 577 8.56 -7.88 29.27
CA LEU A 577 7.35 -7.16 28.87
C LEU A 577 6.20 -8.10 28.46
N GLY A 578 6.50 -9.36 28.13
CA GLY A 578 5.50 -10.40 27.86
C GLY A 578 5.64 -11.08 26.50
N ALA A 579 6.72 -10.84 25.76
CA ALA A 579 6.97 -11.56 24.51
C ALA A 579 7.24 -13.05 24.78
N THR A 580 6.56 -13.92 24.04
CA THR A 580 6.69 -15.38 24.17
C THR A 580 7.36 -16.02 22.97
N THR A 581 7.42 -15.34 21.82
CA THR A 581 8.11 -15.83 20.62
C THR A 581 8.97 -14.73 20.04
N LEU A 582 10.28 -14.99 19.94
CA LEU A 582 11.27 -14.05 19.43
C LEU A 582 12.14 -14.73 18.38
N VAL A 583 12.41 -14.05 17.27
CA VAL A 583 13.37 -14.44 16.25
C VAL A 583 14.53 -13.48 16.33
N VAL A 584 15.74 -14.03 16.47
CA VAL A 584 16.98 -13.26 16.61
C VAL A 584 18.01 -13.80 15.60
N PRO A 585 18.29 -13.06 14.52
CA PRO A 585 19.23 -13.45 13.50
C PRO A 585 20.66 -13.14 13.92
N GLY A 586 21.59 -13.93 13.38
CA GLY A 586 23.02 -13.55 13.35
C GLY A 586 23.33 -12.59 12.20
N ASN A 587 24.57 -12.12 12.16
CA ASN A 587 25.10 -11.32 11.06
C ASN A 587 25.29 -12.16 9.79
N PHE A 588 25.15 -11.52 8.64
CA PHE A 588 25.52 -12.08 7.34
C PHE A 588 27.04 -12.39 7.24
N PRO A 589 27.48 -13.20 6.26
CA PRO A 589 28.90 -13.38 5.99
C PRO A 589 29.48 -12.12 5.35
N ILE A 590 29.90 -11.15 6.17
CA ILE A 590 30.26 -9.80 5.72
C ILE A 590 31.47 -9.79 4.76
N GLY A 591 32.34 -10.80 4.83
CA GLY A 591 33.45 -10.98 3.90
C GLY A 591 33.02 -11.29 2.47
N CYS A 592 31.74 -11.55 2.25
CA CYS A 592 31.13 -11.77 0.94
C CYS A 592 30.47 -10.51 0.35
N LEU A 593 30.34 -9.43 1.13
CA LEU A 593 29.68 -8.22 0.66
C LEU A 593 30.59 -7.44 -0.30
N PRO A 594 30.08 -6.92 -1.43
CA PRO A 594 30.88 -6.18 -2.41
C PRO A 594 31.70 -5.04 -1.82
N ALA A 595 31.17 -4.33 -0.81
CA ALA A 595 31.88 -3.24 -0.15
C ALA A 595 33.16 -3.71 0.54
N TYR A 596 33.08 -4.79 1.32
CA TYR A 596 34.23 -5.37 2.00
C TYR A 596 35.21 -6.01 1.04
N LEU A 597 34.71 -6.70 0.01
CA LEU A 597 35.53 -7.27 -1.05
C LEU A 597 36.33 -6.22 -1.83
N ALA A 598 35.74 -5.04 -2.03
CA ALA A 598 36.41 -3.90 -2.68
C ALA A 598 37.43 -3.22 -1.76
N ASP A 599 37.10 -3.00 -0.48
CA ASP A 599 37.96 -2.27 0.46
C ASP A 599 39.14 -3.09 0.98
N TYR A 600 38.95 -4.39 1.19
CA TYR A 600 39.94 -5.30 1.77
C TYR A 600 40.49 -6.29 0.75
N GLN A 601 40.56 -5.88 -0.52
CA GLN A 601 41.14 -6.70 -1.56
C GLN A 601 42.59 -7.07 -1.22
N SER A 602 42.91 -8.35 -1.39
CA SER A 602 44.25 -8.91 -1.21
C SER A 602 44.68 -9.71 -2.43
N THR A 603 45.99 -9.87 -2.58
CA THR A 603 46.60 -10.76 -3.59
C THR A 603 46.95 -12.14 -3.01
N VAL A 604 46.77 -12.32 -1.71
CA VAL A 604 47.02 -13.57 -0.99
C VAL A 604 45.79 -14.46 -1.15
N ALA A 605 45.91 -15.53 -1.94
CA ALA A 605 44.77 -16.41 -2.25
C ALA A 605 44.19 -17.09 -1.01
N GLU A 606 45.03 -17.35 0.00
CA GLU A 606 44.67 -17.99 1.27
C GLU A 606 43.77 -17.12 2.16
N GLU A 607 43.68 -15.82 1.89
CA GLU A 607 42.75 -14.92 2.60
C GLU A 607 41.31 -15.01 2.08
N TYR A 608 41.11 -15.75 0.99
CA TYR A 608 39.80 -15.98 0.38
C TYR A 608 39.38 -17.43 0.54
N ASP A 609 38.10 -17.63 0.83
CA ASP A 609 37.50 -18.95 0.76
C ASP A 609 37.46 -19.42 -0.71
N PRO A 610 38.06 -20.58 -1.03
CA PRO A 610 38.21 -21.02 -2.42
C PRO A 610 36.90 -21.44 -3.08
N GLN A 611 35.85 -21.71 -2.29
CA GLN A 611 34.55 -22.14 -2.80
C GLN A 611 33.67 -20.93 -3.15
N THR A 612 33.67 -19.91 -2.31
CA THR A 612 32.76 -18.77 -2.38
C THR A 612 33.43 -17.50 -2.89
N GLY A 613 34.75 -17.37 -2.77
CA GLY A 613 35.50 -16.15 -3.09
C GLY A 613 35.36 -15.04 -2.05
N CYS A 614 34.79 -15.34 -0.88
CA CYS A 614 34.66 -14.38 0.22
C CYS A 614 35.96 -14.24 1.02
N ILE A 615 36.15 -13.10 1.69
CA ILE A 615 37.30 -12.88 2.59
C ILE A 615 37.08 -13.65 3.90
N SER A 616 37.96 -14.61 4.18
CA SER A 616 37.79 -15.56 5.30
C SER A 616 37.84 -14.87 6.66
N TRP A 617 38.81 -13.99 6.91
CA TRP A 617 38.98 -13.37 8.24
C TRP A 617 37.82 -12.42 8.62
N LEU A 618 37.12 -11.86 7.63
CA LEU A 618 35.90 -11.07 7.86
C LEU A 618 34.72 -11.99 8.19
N ASN A 619 34.60 -13.11 7.49
CA ASN A 619 33.61 -14.13 7.79
C ASN A 619 33.85 -14.78 9.17
N GLU A 620 35.09 -14.95 9.60
CA GLU A 620 35.45 -15.42 10.94
C GLU A 620 34.98 -14.46 12.05
N LEU A 621 34.89 -13.15 11.76
CA LEU A 621 34.31 -12.17 12.70
C LEU A 621 32.79 -12.37 12.81
N SER A 622 32.09 -12.52 11.68
CA SER A 622 30.65 -12.83 11.68
C SER A 622 30.37 -14.15 12.39
N GLU A 623 31.15 -15.19 12.14
CA GLU A 623 31.02 -16.47 12.85
C GLU A 623 31.28 -16.32 14.35
N TYR A 624 32.27 -15.52 14.75
CA TYR A 624 32.54 -15.28 16.16
C TYR A 624 31.37 -14.56 16.85
N HIS A 625 30.79 -13.53 16.21
CA HIS A 625 29.56 -12.89 16.67
C HIS A 625 28.43 -13.90 16.80
N ASN A 626 28.15 -14.64 15.73
CA ASN A 626 27.00 -15.53 15.63
C ASN A 626 27.07 -16.69 16.63
N ASN A 627 28.26 -17.25 16.85
CA ASN A 627 28.48 -18.29 17.85
C ASN A 627 28.24 -17.76 19.27
N MET A 628 28.74 -16.57 19.60
CA MET A 628 28.48 -15.96 20.90
C MET A 628 27.01 -15.59 21.09
N LEU A 629 26.36 -15.05 20.05
CA LEU A 629 24.94 -14.78 20.07
C LEU A 629 24.16 -16.07 20.35
N LEU A 630 24.44 -17.15 19.62
CA LEU A 630 23.77 -18.43 19.80
C LEU A 630 23.98 -19.00 21.22
N ASP A 631 25.19 -18.89 21.77
CA ASP A 631 25.49 -19.27 23.15
C ASP A 631 24.65 -18.45 24.16
N GLU A 632 24.53 -17.14 23.97
CA GLU A 632 23.71 -16.28 24.83
C GLU A 632 22.21 -16.55 24.67
N LEU A 633 21.72 -16.78 23.44
CA LEU A 633 20.33 -17.19 23.22
C LEU A 633 20.04 -18.55 23.88
N ASN A 634 21.02 -19.48 23.88
CA ASN A 634 20.91 -20.74 24.62
C ASN A 634 20.86 -20.54 26.14
N GLN A 635 21.55 -19.54 26.68
CA GLN A 635 21.43 -19.16 28.09
C GLN A 635 20.05 -18.56 28.38
N LEU A 636 19.56 -17.64 27.53
CA LEU A 636 18.24 -17.04 27.66
C LEU A 636 17.12 -18.09 27.57
N ARG A 637 17.22 -19.10 26.70
CA ARG A 637 16.27 -20.23 26.64
C ARG A 637 16.20 -21.01 27.95
N LYS A 638 17.32 -21.16 28.67
CA LYS A 638 17.36 -21.80 30.00
C LYS A 638 16.75 -20.90 31.07
N LEU A 639 16.98 -19.59 30.98
CA LEU A 639 16.46 -18.61 31.93
C LEU A 639 14.95 -18.40 31.76
N TYR A 640 14.47 -18.44 30.52
CA TYR A 640 13.09 -18.19 30.13
C TYR A 640 12.50 -19.41 29.40
N PRO A 641 12.29 -20.55 30.09
CA PRO A 641 11.78 -21.76 29.45
C PRO A 641 10.34 -21.63 28.91
N HIS A 642 9.66 -20.53 29.23
CA HIS A 642 8.33 -20.19 28.70
C HIS A 642 8.40 -19.39 27.40
N ALA A 643 9.55 -18.82 27.06
CA ALA A 643 9.76 -18.06 25.83
C ALA A 643 10.44 -18.94 24.79
N THR A 644 9.91 -18.89 23.58
CA THR A 644 10.49 -19.49 22.39
C THR A 644 11.41 -18.48 21.74
N ILE A 645 12.71 -18.74 21.80
CA ILE A 645 13.73 -17.88 21.18
C ILE A 645 14.30 -18.64 20.00
N ILE A 646 14.03 -18.19 18.79
CA ILE A 646 14.47 -18.75 17.52
C ILE A 646 15.73 -18.02 17.09
N TYR A 647 16.82 -18.75 16.86
CA TYR A 647 18.00 -18.22 16.19
C TYR A 647 17.79 -18.37 14.69
N ALA A 648 17.87 -17.26 13.95
CA ALA A 648 17.80 -17.25 12.49
C ALA A 648 19.21 -17.18 11.90
N ASP A 649 19.65 -18.26 11.27
CA ASP A 649 20.99 -18.39 10.72
C ASP A 649 21.11 -17.74 9.34
N TYR A 650 21.03 -16.41 9.36
CA TYR A 650 21.23 -15.56 8.18
C TYR A 650 22.59 -15.83 7.51
N TYR A 651 23.60 -16.20 8.29
CA TYR A 651 24.93 -16.48 7.80
C TYR A 651 24.95 -17.69 6.88
N GLU A 652 24.47 -18.84 7.36
CA GLU A 652 24.45 -20.06 6.56
C GLU A 652 23.41 -20.01 5.43
N ALA A 653 22.29 -19.30 5.61
CA ALA A 653 21.33 -19.07 4.52
C ALA A 653 22.00 -18.38 3.32
N VAL A 654 22.82 -17.35 3.56
CA VAL A 654 23.56 -16.64 2.51
C VAL A 654 24.73 -17.48 1.98
N LEU A 655 25.52 -18.13 2.85
CA LEU A 655 26.63 -18.96 2.38
C LEU A 655 26.17 -20.12 1.51
N ASN A 656 25.02 -20.72 1.82
CA ASN A 656 24.44 -21.78 0.99
C ASN A 656 24.14 -21.29 -0.43
N ILE A 657 23.61 -20.07 -0.56
CA ILE A 657 23.43 -19.43 -1.87
C ILE A 657 24.79 -19.25 -2.56
N LEU A 658 25.79 -18.70 -1.86
CA LEU A 658 27.11 -18.41 -2.42
C LEU A 658 27.90 -19.66 -2.83
N ARG A 659 27.69 -20.79 -2.15
CA ARG A 659 28.29 -22.09 -2.50
C ARG A 659 27.70 -22.67 -3.80
N SER A 660 26.45 -22.33 -4.14
CA SER A 660 25.72 -22.86 -5.30
C SER A 660 24.80 -21.81 -5.97
N PRO A 661 25.31 -20.65 -6.40
CA PRO A 661 24.48 -19.49 -6.76
C PRO A 661 23.53 -19.76 -7.93
N GLN A 662 23.97 -20.56 -8.89
CA GLN A 662 23.18 -20.96 -10.06
C GLN A 662 21.93 -21.77 -9.70
N GLN A 663 21.95 -22.54 -8.59
CA GLN A 663 20.77 -23.31 -8.15
C GLN A 663 19.65 -22.40 -7.64
N PHE A 664 20.01 -21.21 -7.18
CA PHE A 664 19.09 -20.20 -6.67
C PHE A 664 18.83 -19.08 -7.69
N GLY A 665 19.32 -19.22 -8.92
CA GLY A 665 19.11 -18.23 -9.99
C GLY A 665 20.12 -17.08 -10.02
N PHE A 666 21.10 -17.03 -9.11
CA PHE A 666 22.07 -15.95 -9.06
C PHE A 666 23.25 -16.18 -10.01
N LYS A 667 23.51 -15.18 -10.87
CA LYS A 667 24.63 -15.16 -11.83
C LYS A 667 25.81 -14.34 -11.33
N THR A 668 25.53 -13.26 -10.58
CA THR A 668 26.53 -12.32 -10.06
C THR A 668 26.47 -12.24 -8.53
N PRO A 669 26.92 -13.29 -7.82
CA PRO A 669 26.71 -13.40 -6.37
C PRO A 669 27.54 -12.44 -5.52
N LEU A 670 28.72 -12.01 -6.00
CA LEU A 670 29.65 -11.17 -5.24
C LEU A 670 29.72 -9.72 -5.72
N ALA A 671 28.99 -9.35 -6.77
CA ALA A 671 28.96 -7.98 -7.30
C ALA A 671 27.61 -7.34 -6.99
N ALA A 672 27.62 -6.04 -6.70
CA ALA A 672 26.39 -5.27 -6.52
C ALA A 672 25.63 -5.11 -7.84
N CYS A 673 24.31 -5.24 -7.83
CA CYS A 673 23.49 -4.95 -9.00
C CYS A 673 23.43 -3.44 -9.28
N CYS A 674 23.16 -2.65 -8.25
CA CYS A 674 23.11 -1.21 -8.27
C CYS A 674 24.39 -0.65 -7.67
N GLY A 675 25.25 -0.08 -8.50
CA GLY A 675 26.53 0.40 -8.04
C GLY A 675 27.23 1.20 -9.12
N SER A 676 28.55 1.23 -9.12
CA SER A 676 29.27 2.00 -10.13
C SER A 676 30.63 1.40 -10.43
N ASP A 677 31.29 1.97 -11.44
CA ASP A 677 32.59 1.49 -11.93
C ASP A 677 33.58 1.30 -10.75
N GLY A 678 34.02 0.05 -10.53
CA GLY A 678 34.80 -0.38 -9.38
C GLY A 678 34.89 -1.91 -9.32
N LEU A 679 35.72 -2.43 -8.42
CA LEU A 679 35.73 -3.88 -8.13
C LEU A 679 34.38 -4.27 -7.53
N TYR A 680 33.86 -5.41 -7.95
CA TYR A 680 32.55 -5.91 -7.51
C TYR A 680 31.38 -4.92 -7.77
N ASN A 681 31.54 -4.03 -8.75
CA ASN A 681 30.59 -2.96 -9.08
C ASN A 681 30.28 -2.02 -7.89
N PHE A 682 31.24 -1.82 -6.97
CA PHE A 682 31.03 -1.02 -5.77
C PHE A 682 32.01 0.15 -5.66
N ASN A 683 31.51 1.28 -5.14
CA ASN A 683 32.30 2.48 -4.83
C ASN A 683 31.58 3.38 -3.81
N TRP A 684 32.19 3.60 -2.64
CA TRP A 684 31.63 4.45 -1.57
C TRP A 684 31.31 5.89 -1.99
N SER A 685 32.02 6.46 -2.97
CA SER A 685 31.78 7.83 -3.46
C SER A 685 30.66 7.91 -4.51
N LYS A 686 30.12 6.77 -4.94
CA LYS A 686 29.14 6.63 -6.02
C LYS A 686 28.15 5.51 -5.68
N MET A 687 27.53 5.64 -4.51
CA MET A 687 26.59 4.65 -4.00
C MET A 687 25.33 4.54 -4.88
N CYS A 688 24.64 3.41 -4.76
CA CYS A 688 23.35 3.18 -5.40
C CYS A 688 22.36 4.31 -5.08
N GLY A 689 21.55 4.70 -6.06
CA GLY A 689 20.58 5.81 -5.94
C GLY A 689 21.16 7.18 -6.22
N THR A 690 22.47 7.28 -6.52
CA THR A 690 23.08 8.52 -7.05
C THR A 690 23.05 8.54 -8.58
N GLN A 691 23.10 9.73 -9.19
CA GLN A 691 23.17 9.91 -10.65
C GLN A 691 24.38 9.21 -11.31
N MET A 692 25.38 8.82 -10.52
CA MET A 692 26.60 8.15 -10.98
C MET A 692 26.54 6.63 -10.88
N SER A 693 25.45 6.08 -10.32
CA SER A 693 25.24 4.64 -10.21
C SER A 693 24.51 4.08 -11.44
N LYS A 694 24.75 2.81 -11.73
CA LYS A 694 24.07 2.01 -12.75
C LYS A 694 23.44 0.80 -12.08
N VAL A 695 22.26 0.45 -12.53
CA VAL A 695 21.55 -0.74 -12.12
C VAL A 695 21.80 -1.83 -13.15
N CYS A 696 22.01 -3.06 -12.69
CA CYS A 696 22.09 -4.22 -13.55
C CYS A 696 20.76 -4.44 -14.29
N SER A 697 20.79 -5.18 -15.41
CA SER A 697 19.60 -5.37 -16.24
C SER A 697 18.50 -6.19 -15.57
N ASP A 698 18.87 -7.10 -14.68
CA ASP A 698 17.95 -7.97 -13.95
C ASP A 698 18.42 -8.11 -12.49
N PRO A 699 17.78 -7.40 -11.53
CA PRO A 699 18.09 -7.51 -10.11
C PRO A 699 17.93 -8.92 -9.55
N SER A 700 17.04 -9.74 -10.13
CA SER A 700 16.78 -11.10 -9.63
C SER A 700 17.96 -12.07 -9.85
N ASP A 701 18.86 -11.74 -10.78
CA ASP A 701 20.09 -12.50 -11.04
C ASP A 701 21.24 -12.15 -10.08
N SER A 702 21.08 -11.15 -9.21
CA SER A 702 22.12 -10.67 -8.30
C SER A 702 21.77 -10.91 -6.84
N LEU A 703 22.75 -11.32 -6.03
CA LEU A 703 22.56 -11.45 -4.59
C LEU A 703 22.58 -10.07 -3.90
N SER A 704 23.60 -9.26 -4.21
CA SER A 704 23.76 -7.93 -3.62
C SER A 704 23.04 -6.86 -4.44
N TRP A 705 22.29 -6.01 -3.74
CA TRP A 705 21.65 -4.85 -4.32
C TRP A 705 22.65 -3.70 -4.48
N ASP A 706 23.15 -3.14 -3.40
CA ASP A 706 23.94 -1.90 -3.41
C ASP A 706 25.39 -2.03 -2.91
N GLY A 707 25.80 -3.26 -2.58
CA GLY A 707 27.11 -3.60 -2.04
C GLY A 707 27.17 -3.83 -0.53
N ILE A 708 26.10 -3.47 0.19
CA ILE A 708 25.90 -3.80 1.61
C ILE A 708 24.62 -4.62 1.78
N HIS A 709 23.55 -4.21 1.11
CA HIS A 709 22.24 -4.84 1.21
C HIS A 709 22.00 -5.83 0.07
N PHE A 710 21.02 -6.72 0.26
CA PHE A 710 20.64 -7.73 -0.72
C PHE A 710 19.42 -7.33 -1.56
N THR A 711 19.30 -8.00 -2.69
CA THR A 711 18.13 -7.85 -3.58
C THR A 711 16.90 -8.50 -2.96
N GLU A 712 15.72 -8.13 -3.47
CA GLU A 712 14.47 -8.76 -3.07
C GLU A 712 14.51 -10.28 -3.30
N ALA A 713 15.10 -10.74 -4.41
CA ALA A 713 15.21 -12.17 -4.73
C ALA A 713 16.06 -12.91 -3.68
N ALA A 714 17.16 -12.30 -3.25
CA ALA A 714 18.00 -12.83 -2.20
C ALA A 714 17.29 -12.84 -0.84
N TYR A 715 16.64 -11.73 -0.45
CA TYR A 715 15.86 -11.68 0.78
C TYR A 715 14.69 -12.65 0.80
N SER A 716 14.03 -12.88 -0.34
CA SER A 716 13.00 -13.90 -0.49
C SER A 716 13.55 -15.30 -0.23
N THR A 717 14.68 -15.64 -0.88
CA THR A 717 15.34 -16.94 -0.72
C THR A 717 15.75 -17.20 0.73
N ILE A 718 16.33 -16.18 1.38
CA ILE A 718 16.71 -16.24 2.79
C ILE A 718 15.45 -16.45 3.65
N ALA A 719 14.43 -15.61 3.49
CA ALA A 719 13.20 -15.70 4.27
C ALA A 719 12.53 -17.09 4.15
N LEU A 720 12.40 -17.62 2.93
CA LEU A 720 11.81 -18.94 2.70
C LEU A 720 12.59 -20.06 3.39
N SER A 721 13.93 -20.00 3.38
CA SER A 721 14.79 -20.98 4.04
C SER A 721 14.82 -20.89 5.57
N LEU A 722 14.40 -19.75 6.14
CA LEU A 722 14.15 -19.63 7.57
C LEU A 722 12.80 -20.24 7.92
N LEU A 723 11.79 -19.90 7.12
CA LEU A 723 10.40 -20.30 7.27
C LEU A 723 10.22 -21.82 7.14
N ASP A 724 10.93 -22.48 6.22
CA ASP A 724 10.92 -23.94 6.09
C ASP A 724 11.66 -24.69 7.21
N GLY A 725 12.38 -23.95 8.08
CA GLY A 725 13.11 -24.46 9.22
C GLY A 725 14.56 -24.86 8.95
N THR A 726 15.06 -24.72 7.71
CA THR A 726 16.43 -25.10 7.35
C THR A 726 17.47 -24.26 8.09
N TYR A 727 17.21 -22.97 8.27
CA TYR A 727 18.13 -22.03 8.94
C TYR A 727 17.49 -21.34 10.14
N ALA A 728 16.50 -21.97 10.79
CA ALA A 728 15.87 -21.44 11.99
C ALA A 728 15.88 -22.48 13.12
N TYR A 729 16.37 -22.10 14.30
CA TYR A 729 16.61 -23.04 15.41
C TYR A 729 16.11 -22.49 16.76
N PRO A 730 15.07 -23.10 17.39
CA PRO A 730 14.17 -24.13 16.84
C PRO A 730 13.43 -23.64 15.58
N SER A 731 12.91 -24.56 14.78
CA SER A 731 12.29 -24.18 13.50
C SER A 731 10.96 -23.44 13.69
N PHE A 732 10.60 -22.57 12.76
CA PHE A 732 9.27 -21.92 12.77
C PHE A 732 8.12 -22.93 12.79
N THR A 733 8.31 -24.12 12.18
CA THR A 733 7.28 -25.17 12.16
C THR A 733 7.06 -25.84 13.51
N GLU A 734 8.08 -25.87 14.37
CA GLU A 734 7.98 -26.38 15.74
C GLU A 734 7.26 -25.39 16.66
N THR A 735 7.33 -24.10 16.34
CA THR A 735 6.74 -23.00 17.11
C THR A 735 5.36 -22.59 16.58
N CYS A 736 5.05 -22.99 15.34
CA CYS A 736 3.81 -22.74 14.62
C CYS A 736 3.35 -24.02 13.88
N THR A 737 2.56 -24.86 14.52
CA THR A 737 2.15 -26.16 13.94
C THR A 737 1.20 -26.07 12.74
N ASN A 738 0.64 -24.87 12.46
CA ASN A 738 -0.22 -24.62 11.29
C ASN A 738 0.57 -24.15 10.04
N PHE A 739 1.91 -24.10 10.12
CA PHE A 739 2.76 -23.54 9.07
C PHE A 739 2.73 -24.33 7.74
N GLN A 740 2.65 -25.67 7.79
CA GLN A 740 2.77 -26.54 6.61
C GLN A 740 1.57 -26.50 5.65
N GLN A 741 0.44 -25.87 6.02
CA GLN A 741 -0.71 -25.73 5.10
C GLN A 741 -0.61 -24.52 4.17
N ASN A 742 0.20 -23.49 4.51
CA ASN A 742 0.31 -22.26 3.72
C ASN A 742 1.53 -22.27 2.77
N ALA A 743 2.64 -22.92 3.15
CA ALA A 743 3.85 -22.96 2.33
C ALA A 743 3.70 -23.76 1.01
N ALA A 744 2.71 -24.66 0.92
CA ALA A 744 2.41 -25.41 -0.30
C ALA A 744 1.59 -24.61 -1.33
N LEU A 745 1.09 -23.42 -0.98
CA LEU A 745 0.32 -22.54 -1.86
C LEU A 745 1.17 -21.43 -2.50
N SER A 746 2.44 -21.30 -2.10
CA SER A 746 3.36 -20.25 -2.56
C SER A 746 4.52 -20.76 -3.43
N GLN A 747 4.45 -21.99 -3.95
CA GLN A 747 5.35 -22.51 -4.99
C GLN A 747 4.70 -22.48 -6.37
#